data_AF-A0A1I8AR51-F1
#
_entry.id   AF-A0A1I8AR51-F1
#
_cell.length_a   1.000
_cell.length_b   1.000
_cell.length_c   1.000
_cell.angle_alpha   90.00
_cell.angle_beta   90.00
_cell.angle_gamma   90.00
#
_symmetry.space_group_name_H-M   'P 1'
#
loop_
_entity.id
_entity.type
_entity.pdbx_description
1 polymer ?
#
loop_
_entity_poly.entity_id
_entity_poly.type
_entity_poly.pdbx_seq_one_letter_code
_entity_poly.pdbx_strand_id
1 'polypeptide(L)'
;PDISHRRNLVKGLIHDPLVRQAISDEAQRENIPLAKAEAQALRYGNEIASDYTYTAIRFLEVVLSWFWNKIYDGIKVNHIEQVQGIAPGHEGNPLYTAVFNEYLHTLFTKGFPVEYFVEGGRSRTGRMLQPKTGMLAITLRSFLRSSRTPIVFVPVYIGYERVLEGRTYLGELRGASKKKESIFDIFKVIGALKQRFGQVAVNFGEPIRLASFLDQQQPGWREQDHSPQFRPAWLNETTSRLGEKVAQHLNEAAAINPVNLVALALLSTSRLALDERALARVLDLYLALLRQVPYSAHTTLPEGDGLALIGHVRGMDLLAEQQDALGRILYLDENNAILMTYYRNNVLHIFALPALLASFFQSSSRISRELIGRYTHALYPYLQSELFIRWDAQELDGVIDQWLEAFVEQGLLRFENGVYLRPAPSSRHAATKPPNTPSNKSEQEYTMKKLTLAVLGSLLAACSSTPSPSKASLDGEVFYLQRIALPPAATLSVSLQDVSLADAPAVTLANQSGPVKGQVPLPFHLSYDPAQVKPGHRYAVSARIELDGKLLFINTEHHGVQLDGSDAQPDAAMFRPALTFTGLCAGLLLSASALALSLGDLSQKDATGGLKDALTQGAQIAVKQLGTPGGFSNNPDVRIELPGNLGKAAKAMKKFGMGAEVDQLEASMNKAAEAAVPQAQALLVDAVKKMSVADAKGILSGGNDSATQYLNKTSREQIRAKFLPIVKQATDQVGLAKQYNSFA
;
A
#
# COMPACT_ATOMS: atom_id res chain seq x y z
N PRO A 1 -20.57 35.37 8.50
CA PRO A 1 -19.46 36.08 7.81
C PRO A 1 -19.82 36.31 6.34
N ASP A 2 -19.43 37.43 5.75
CA ASP A 2 -19.84 37.77 4.37
C ASP A 2 -19.04 36.97 3.32
N ILE A 3 -19.74 36.52 2.28
CA ILE A 3 -19.19 35.75 1.14
C ILE A 3 -18.27 36.64 0.29
N SER A 4 -18.35 37.97 0.41
CA SER A 4 -17.43 38.91 -0.24
C SER A 4 -15.96 38.78 0.18
N HIS A 5 -15.66 38.22 1.36
CA HIS A 5 -14.33 38.33 1.96
C HIS A 5 -13.22 37.67 1.14
N ARG A 6 -13.31 36.40 0.73
CA ARG A 6 -12.19 35.69 0.07
C ARG A 6 -11.74 36.35 -1.24
N ARG A 7 -12.66 36.82 -2.08
CA ARG A 7 -12.35 37.53 -3.33
C ARG A 7 -11.63 38.86 -3.07
N ASN A 8 -11.93 39.52 -1.96
CA ASN A 8 -11.24 40.73 -1.53
C ASN A 8 -9.87 40.44 -0.88
N LEU A 9 -9.67 39.28 -0.24
CA LEU A 9 -8.32 38.83 0.18
C LEU A 9 -7.42 38.60 -1.04
N VAL A 10 -7.90 37.90 -2.07
CA VAL A 10 -7.14 37.65 -3.32
C VAL A 10 -6.76 38.95 -4.03
N LYS A 11 -7.66 39.93 -4.08
CA LYS A 11 -7.36 41.27 -4.60
C LYS A 11 -6.33 42.03 -3.75
N GLY A 12 -6.34 41.86 -2.44
CA GLY A 12 -5.34 42.46 -1.55
C GLY A 12 -3.94 41.84 -1.73
N LEU A 13 -3.87 40.54 -2.04
CA LEU A 13 -2.61 39.80 -2.15
C LEU A 13 -1.64 40.38 -3.18
N ILE A 14 -2.13 40.80 -4.35
CA ILE A 14 -1.31 41.41 -5.42
C ILE A 14 -0.76 42.80 -5.06
N HIS A 15 -0.99 43.28 -3.84
CA HIS A 15 -0.41 44.50 -3.31
C HIS A 15 0.55 44.26 -2.14
N ASP A 16 0.71 43.01 -1.68
CA ASP A 16 1.75 42.65 -0.72
C ASP A 16 3.16 42.80 -1.34
N PRO A 17 4.18 43.30 -0.62
CA PRO A 17 5.53 43.47 -1.14
C PRO A 17 6.17 42.18 -1.69
N LEU A 18 5.95 41.03 -1.06
CA LEU A 18 6.52 39.75 -1.52
C LEU A 18 5.88 39.27 -2.82
N VAL A 19 4.55 39.41 -2.93
CA VAL A 19 3.84 39.06 -4.17
C VAL A 19 4.23 40.03 -5.29
N ARG A 20 4.37 41.33 -5.01
CA ARG A 20 4.85 42.32 -6.00
C ARG A 20 6.28 42.05 -6.47
N GLN A 21 7.18 41.67 -5.56
CA GLN A 21 8.52 41.26 -5.92
C GLN A 21 8.47 40.03 -6.83
N ALA A 22 7.76 38.96 -6.43
CA ALA A 22 7.62 37.75 -7.23
C ALA A 22 6.96 38.01 -8.61
N ILE A 23 6.03 38.96 -8.72
CA ILE A 23 5.43 39.39 -10.00
C ILE A 23 6.49 40.06 -10.90
N SER A 24 7.37 40.88 -10.34
CA SER A 24 8.49 41.49 -11.10
C SER A 24 9.50 40.44 -11.55
N ASP A 25 9.87 39.53 -10.65
CA ASP A 25 10.83 38.45 -10.93
C ASP A 25 10.27 37.46 -11.98
N GLU A 26 8.98 37.13 -11.93
CA GLU A 26 8.28 36.34 -12.95
C GLU A 26 8.24 37.07 -14.31
N ALA A 27 7.92 38.37 -14.31
CA ALA A 27 7.86 39.17 -15.53
C ALA A 27 9.22 39.25 -16.25
N GLN A 28 10.31 39.39 -15.48
CA GLN A 28 11.67 39.35 -16.01
C GLN A 28 12.07 37.95 -16.49
N ARG A 29 11.84 36.90 -15.68
CA ARG A 29 12.26 35.53 -15.97
C ARG A 29 11.56 34.92 -17.19
N GLU A 30 10.25 35.13 -17.30
CA GLU A 30 9.43 34.61 -18.42
C GLU A 30 9.40 35.58 -19.62
N ASN A 31 10.07 36.73 -19.52
CA ASN A 31 10.07 37.83 -20.51
C ASN A 31 8.64 38.24 -20.95
N ILE A 32 7.80 38.57 -19.97
CA ILE A 32 6.40 38.96 -20.18
C ILE A 32 6.10 40.35 -19.61
N PRO A 33 5.12 41.09 -20.18
CA PRO A 33 4.67 42.36 -19.60
C PRO A 33 4.19 42.18 -18.16
N LEU A 34 4.50 43.13 -17.27
CA LEU A 34 4.16 43.09 -15.84
C LEU A 34 2.68 42.76 -15.59
N ALA A 35 1.77 43.39 -16.33
CA ALA A 35 0.33 43.16 -16.24
C ALA A 35 -0.10 41.71 -16.56
N LYS A 36 0.70 40.95 -17.33
CA LYS A 36 0.47 39.52 -17.60
C LYS A 36 0.90 38.66 -16.40
N ALA A 37 1.98 39.02 -15.72
CA ALA A 37 2.39 38.40 -14.45
C ALA A 37 1.41 38.72 -13.31
N GLU A 38 0.90 39.97 -13.22
CA GLU A 38 -0.18 40.34 -12.30
C GLU A 38 -1.47 39.53 -12.57
N ALA A 39 -1.84 39.35 -13.84
CA ALA A 39 -2.99 38.51 -14.21
C ALA A 39 -2.78 37.03 -13.86
N GLN A 40 -1.56 36.50 -14.00
CA GLN A 40 -1.21 35.15 -13.53
C GLN A 40 -1.31 35.05 -12.00
N ALA A 41 -0.79 36.03 -11.25
CA ALA A 41 -0.89 36.07 -9.79
C ALA A 41 -2.35 36.12 -9.31
N LEU A 42 -3.19 36.94 -9.94
CA LEU A 42 -4.64 36.96 -9.69
C LEU A 42 -5.28 35.61 -10.00
N ARG A 43 -4.94 34.96 -11.12
CA ARG A 43 -5.47 33.64 -11.47
C ARG A 43 -5.11 32.61 -10.40
N TYR A 44 -3.84 32.52 -10.02
CA TYR A 44 -3.37 31.62 -8.96
C TYR A 44 -4.07 31.89 -7.63
N GLY A 45 -4.22 33.16 -7.23
CA GLY A 45 -4.95 33.52 -6.02
C GLY A 45 -6.43 33.09 -6.03
N ASN A 46 -7.13 33.21 -7.18
CA ASN A 46 -8.52 32.74 -7.31
C ASN A 46 -8.63 31.21 -7.39
N GLU A 47 -7.60 30.53 -7.92
CA GLU A 47 -7.50 29.06 -7.95
C GLU A 47 -7.30 28.49 -6.55
N ILE A 48 -6.33 29.02 -5.80
CA ILE A 48 -6.02 28.66 -4.40
C ILE A 48 -7.18 29.00 -3.45
N ALA A 49 -7.85 30.13 -3.67
CA ALA A 49 -8.96 30.60 -2.83
C ALA A 49 -10.35 30.15 -3.32
N SER A 50 -10.43 29.23 -4.29
CA SER A 50 -11.69 28.75 -4.86
C SER A 50 -12.63 28.19 -3.79
N ASP A 51 -13.93 28.48 -3.92
CA ASP A 51 -14.92 28.30 -2.86
C ASP A 51 -16.13 27.51 -3.35
N TYR A 52 -16.46 26.43 -2.64
CA TYR A 52 -17.77 25.78 -2.73
C TYR A 52 -18.72 26.58 -1.85
N THR A 53 -19.35 27.61 -2.44
CA THR A 53 -20.12 28.66 -1.73
C THR A 53 -21.02 28.10 -0.63
N TYR A 54 -21.21 28.81 0.49
CA TYR A 54 -22.15 28.37 1.53
C TYR A 54 -23.57 28.10 0.99
N THR A 55 -24.03 28.83 -0.04
CA THR A 55 -25.28 28.53 -0.75
C THR A 55 -25.22 27.19 -1.51
N ALA A 56 -24.08 26.85 -2.12
CA ALA A 56 -23.86 25.55 -2.75
C ALA A 56 -23.72 24.42 -1.73
N ILE A 57 -23.08 24.65 -0.57
CA ILE A 57 -23.02 23.71 0.55
C ILE A 57 -24.41 23.47 1.14
N ARG A 58 -25.21 24.52 1.38
CA ARG A 58 -26.57 24.40 1.93
C ARG A 58 -27.58 23.88 0.90
N PHE A 59 -27.36 24.16 -0.38
CA PHE A 59 -28.09 23.49 -1.47
C PHE A 59 -27.70 22.01 -1.53
N LEU A 60 -26.41 21.66 -1.43
CA LEU A 60 -25.95 20.28 -1.30
C LEU A 60 -26.49 19.62 -0.03
N GLU A 61 -26.58 20.31 1.10
CA GLU A 61 -27.14 19.79 2.35
C GLU A 61 -28.63 19.46 2.17
N VAL A 62 -29.44 20.40 1.70
CA VAL A 62 -30.87 20.18 1.44
C VAL A 62 -31.09 19.14 0.34
N VAL A 63 -30.31 19.17 -0.74
CA VAL A 63 -30.40 18.19 -1.83
C VAL A 63 -29.92 16.82 -1.37
N LEU A 64 -28.83 16.68 -0.62
CA LEU A 64 -28.36 15.41 -0.06
C LEU A 64 -29.37 14.86 0.95
N SER A 65 -29.81 15.66 1.93
CA SER A 65 -30.83 15.23 2.90
C SER A 65 -32.15 14.85 2.22
N TRP A 66 -32.51 15.45 1.08
CA TRP A 66 -33.67 15.04 0.29
C TRP A 66 -33.41 13.80 -0.58
N PHE A 67 -32.22 13.70 -1.20
CA PHE A 67 -31.73 12.60 -2.03
C PHE A 67 -31.62 11.29 -1.24
N TRP A 68 -31.02 11.36 -0.04
CA TRP A 68 -30.96 10.25 0.93
C TRP A 68 -32.35 9.77 1.38
N ASN A 69 -33.36 10.64 1.34
CA ASN A 69 -34.73 10.32 1.74
C ASN A 69 -35.69 10.03 0.57
N LYS A 70 -35.30 10.23 -0.69
CA LYS A 70 -36.24 10.19 -1.84
C LYS A 70 -35.70 9.66 -3.18
N ILE A 71 -34.91 8.59 -3.12
CA ILE A 71 -34.87 7.47 -4.08
C ILE A 71 -34.28 7.71 -5.51
N TYR A 72 -34.71 8.74 -6.24
CA TYR A 72 -35.01 8.53 -7.67
C TYR A 72 -33.90 8.78 -8.71
N ASP A 73 -33.75 7.77 -9.57
CA ASP A 73 -33.82 7.83 -11.04
C ASP A 73 -33.59 9.20 -11.73
N GLY A 74 -32.39 9.36 -12.30
CA GLY A 74 -32.15 10.24 -13.45
C GLY A 74 -31.68 11.67 -13.20
N ILE A 75 -30.34 11.88 -13.13
CA ILE A 75 -29.71 13.15 -13.51
C ILE A 75 -28.67 12.86 -14.61
N LYS A 76 -28.84 13.45 -15.79
CA LYS A 76 -27.83 13.44 -16.87
C LYS A 76 -26.98 14.70 -16.81
N VAL A 77 -25.66 14.53 -16.80
CA VAL A 77 -24.68 15.63 -16.95
C VAL A 77 -23.79 15.28 -18.13
N ASN A 78 -23.59 16.21 -19.06
CA ASN A 78 -22.77 16.03 -20.27
C ASN A 78 -21.59 17.02 -20.27
N HIS A 79 -20.50 16.67 -20.94
CA HIS A 79 -19.36 17.56 -21.27
C HIS A 79 -18.56 18.11 -20.07
N ILE A 80 -18.31 17.28 -19.06
CA ILE A 80 -17.44 17.65 -17.91
C ILE A 80 -15.96 17.78 -18.33
N GLU A 81 -15.57 17.15 -19.44
CA GLU A 81 -14.18 17.09 -19.95
C GLU A 81 -13.54 18.48 -20.12
N GLN A 82 -14.34 19.49 -20.49
CA GLN A 82 -13.83 20.87 -20.70
C GLN A 82 -13.31 21.53 -19.42
N VAL A 83 -13.79 21.10 -18.24
CA VAL A 83 -13.36 21.66 -16.95
C VAL A 83 -12.08 20.97 -16.45
N GLN A 84 -11.95 19.66 -16.68
CA GLN A 84 -10.82 18.86 -16.16
C GLN A 84 -9.50 19.05 -16.92
N GLY A 85 -9.50 19.73 -18.07
CA GLY A 85 -8.31 19.97 -18.89
C GLY A 85 -7.45 21.19 -18.51
N ILE A 86 -7.91 22.03 -17.57
CA ILE A 86 -7.37 23.39 -17.38
C ILE A 86 -6.33 23.50 -16.24
N ALA A 87 -6.21 22.48 -15.38
CA ALA A 87 -5.37 22.50 -14.17
C ALA A 87 -4.09 21.62 -14.30
N PRO A 88 -2.98 22.12 -14.85
CA PRO A 88 -1.65 21.56 -14.60
C PRO A 88 -1.20 21.91 -13.17
N GLY A 89 -0.41 21.04 -12.52
CA GLY A 89 0.17 21.35 -11.22
C GLY A 89 1.28 22.40 -11.32
N HIS A 90 1.21 23.47 -10.53
CA HIS A 90 2.17 24.60 -10.56
C HIS A 90 3.44 24.34 -9.73
N GLU A 91 3.84 23.08 -9.57
CA GLU A 91 5.00 22.70 -8.75
C GLU A 91 6.29 23.37 -9.28
N GLY A 92 7.00 24.05 -8.39
CA GLY A 92 8.24 24.77 -8.71
C GLY A 92 8.07 26.20 -9.23
N ASN A 93 6.86 26.69 -9.50
CA ASN A 93 6.67 28.09 -9.94
C ASN A 93 6.86 29.09 -8.76
N PRO A 94 7.80 30.07 -8.84
CA PRO A 94 8.08 30.99 -7.75
C PRO A 94 6.92 31.95 -7.43
N LEU A 95 6.23 32.47 -8.46
CA LEU A 95 5.09 33.37 -8.29
C LEU A 95 3.90 32.67 -7.62
N TYR A 96 3.54 31.47 -8.07
CA TYR A 96 2.53 30.62 -7.41
C TYR A 96 2.91 30.39 -5.95
N THR A 97 4.18 30.05 -5.68
CA THR A 97 4.70 29.84 -4.33
C THR A 97 4.57 31.09 -3.46
N ALA A 98 4.85 32.29 -3.98
CA ALA A 98 4.69 33.54 -3.26
C ALA A 98 3.21 33.85 -2.95
N VAL A 99 2.33 33.72 -3.94
CA VAL A 99 0.87 33.92 -3.79
C VAL A 99 0.28 32.93 -2.78
N PHE A 100 0.68 31.66 -2.82
CA PHE A 100 0.23 30.63 -1.87
C PHE A 100 0.68 30.93 -0.42
N ASN A 101 1.94 31.31 -0.23
CA ASN A 101 2.49 31.66 1.08
C ASN A 101 1.77 32.88 1.70
N GLU A 102 1.59 33.97 0.94
CA GLU A 102 0.91 35.17 1.45
C GLU A 102 -0.59 34.95 1.65
N TYR A 103 -1.21 34.03 0.91
CA TYR A 103 -2.61 33.65 1.13
C TYR A 103 -2.77 32.94 2.47
N LEU A 104 -1.95 31.92 2.75
CA LEU A 104 -1.96 31.22 4.03
C LEU A 104 -1.57 32.16 5.19
N HIS A 105 -0.55 33.00 5.04
CA HIS A 105 -0.19 34.01 6.03
C HIS A 105 -1.35 34.98 6.34
N THR A 106 -2.09 35.39 5.30
CA THR A 106 -3.29 36.23 5.44
C THR A 106 -4.42 35.51 6.16
N LEU A 107 -4.64 34.21 5.91
CA LEU A 107 -5.65 33.41 6.61
C LEU A 107 -5.31 33.27 8.10
N PHE A 108 -4.09 32.82 8.42
CA PHE A 108 -3.63 32.64 9.80
C PHE A 108 -3.65 33.94 10.60
N THR A 109 -3.12 35.03 10.04
CA THR A 109 -3.08 36.34 10.72
C THR A 109 -4.49 36.87 11.01
N LYS A 110 -5.46 36.61 10.14
CA LYS A 110 -6.88 37.00 10.32
C LYS A 110 -7.71 35.98 11.10
N GLY A 111 -7.10 34.91 11.64
CA GLY A 111 -7.79 33.93 12.48
C GLY A 111 -8.77 33.02 11.72
N PHE A 112 -8.61 32.85 10.41
CA PHE A 112 -9.41 31.86 9.67
C PHE A 112 -8.89 30.45 9.93
N PRO A 113 -9.76 29.46 10.21
CA PRO A 113 -9.35 28.06 10.30
C PRO A 113 -8.89 27.56 8.92
N VAL A 114 -7.88 26.68 8.93
CA VAL A 114 -7.33 26.02 7.74
C VAL A 114 -7.18 24.53 8.04
N GLU A 115 -7.81 23.71 7.22
CA GLU A 115 -7.69 22.24 7.26
C GLU A 115 -6.66 21.79 6.22
N TYR A 116 -5.82 20.81 6.56
CA TYR A 116 -5.00 20.07 5.61
C TYR A 116 -4.59 18.70 6.17
N PHE A 117 -4.46 17.71 5.29
CA PHE A 117 -3.95 16.38 5.64
C PHE A 117 -2.44 16.44 5.88
N VAL A 118 -1.97 16.08 7.07
CA VAL A 118 -0.54 16.18 7.43
C VAL A 118 0.35 15.28 6.55
N GLU A 119 -0.17 14.16 6.07
CA GLU A 119 0.50 13.26 5.11
C GLU A 119 0.36 13.68 3.64
N GLY A 120 -0.38 14.77 3.35
CA GLY A 120 -0.55 15.34 2.01
C GLY A 120 -1.53 14.61 1.09
N GLY A 121 -2.23 13.58 1.56
CA GLY A 121 -3.20 12.81 0.77
C GLY A 121 -4.07 11.92 1.64
N ARG A 122 -4.81 10.98 1.01
CA ARG A 122 -5.54 9.94 1.73
C ARG A 122 -4.59 8.81 2.12
N SER A 123 -4.58 8.42 3.40
CA SER A 123 -3.99 7.17 3.89
C SER A 123 -4.46 6.00 3.04
N ARG A 124 -3.55 5.46 2.22
CA ARG A 124 -3.85 4.36 1.31
C ARG A 124 -3.85 3.03 2.05
N THR A 125 -2.71 2.61 2.59
CA THR A 125 -2.54 1.27 3.20
C THR A 125 -3.18 1.12 4.58
N GLY A 126 -3.83 2.16 5.11
CA GLY A 126 -4.27 2.23 6.51
C GLY A 126 -3.14 2.47 7.50
N ARG A 127 -1.90 2.62 7.02
CA ARG A 127 -0.76 3.11 7.82
C ARG A 127 -0.58 4.58 7.49
N MET A 128 -0.60 5.44 8.51
CA MET A 128 -0.31 6.86 8.35
C MET A 128 1.10 7.05 7.76
N LEU A 129 1.23 7.94 6.79
CA LEU A 129 2.49 8.21 6.11
C LEU A 129 3.29 9.33 6.78
N GLN A 130 4.59 9.39 6.46
CA GLN A 130 5.50 10.42 6.98
C GLN A 130 5.00 11.86 6.69
N PRO A 131 4.88 12.72 7.72
CA PRO A 131 4.41 14.11 7.61
C PRO A 131 5.05 14.94 6.48
N LYS A 132 4.20 15.62 5.70
CA LYS A 132 4.62 16.58 4.68
C LYS A 132 4.82 17.95 5.33
N THR A 133 6.05 18.18 5.76
CA THR A 133 6.49 19.39 6.48
C THR A 133 6.22 20.73 5.78
N GLY A 134 5.92 20.75 4.47
CA GLY A 134 5.66 21.98 3.71
C GLY A 134 4.59 22.90 4.33
N MET A 135 3.39 22.38 4.61
CA MET A 135 2.32 23.19 5.23
C MET A 135 2.69 23.64 6.65
N LEU A 136 3.32 22.76 7.43
CA LEU A 136 3.77 23.06 8.79
C LEU A 136 4.85 24.16 8.80
N ALA A 137 5.79 24.13 7.85
CA ALA A 137 6.83 25.16 7.68
C ALA A 137 6.22 26.52 7.28
N ILE A 138 5.18 26.53 6.45
CA ILE A 138 4.47 27.76 6.07
C ILE A 138 3.72 28.34 7.28
N THR A 139 2.99 27.50 8.03
CA THR A 139 2.31 27.93 9.26
C THR A 139 3.30 28.46 10.30
N LEU A 140 4.43 27.77 10.51
CA LEU A 140 5.48 28.20 11.44
C LEU A 140 6.13 29.52 11.00
N ARG A 141 6.55 29.65 9.73
CA ARG A 141 7.09 30.93 9.21
C ARG A 141 6.09 32.07 9.30
N SER A 142 4.81 31.81 9.03
CA SER A 142 3.73 32.79 9.21
C SER A 142 3.61 33.25 10.67
N PHE A 143 3.70 32.31 11.61
CA PHE A 143 3.62 32.61 13.04
C PHE A 143 4.83 33.40 13.54
N LEU A 144 6.04 33.11 13.04
CA LEU A 144 7.23 33.90 13.35
C LEU A 144 7.14 35.33 12.81
N ARG A 145 6.63 35.52 11.58
CA ARG A 145 6.37 36.86 11.01
C ARG A 145 5.28 37.64 11.76
N SER A 146 4.28 36.97 12.33
CA SER A 146 3.16 37.61 13.02
C SER A 146 2.58 36.72 14.14
N SER A 147 3.26 36.73 15.29
CA SER A 147 2.89 35.93 16.47
C SER A 147 1.70 36.49 17.28
N ARG A 148 1.08 37.59 16.81
CA ARG A 148 -0.05 38.27 17.47
C ARG A 148 -1.32 37.42 17.55
N THR A 149 -1.56 36.58 16.55
CA THR A 149 -2.72 35.68 16.50
C THR A 149 -2.26 34.29 16.93
N PRO A 150 -2.70 33.75 18.09
CA PRO A 150 -2.22 32.47 18.58
C PRO A 150 -2.68 31.32 17.68
N ILE A 151 -1.73 30.52 17.20
CA ILE A 151 -2.02 29.33 16.39
C ILE A 151 -2.06 28.08 17.28
N VAL A 152 -3.06 27.25 17.06
CA VAL A 152 -3.23 25.94 17.69
C VAL A 152 -3.53 24.92 16.59
N PHE A 153 -2.77 23.83 16.53
CA PHE A 153 -3.13 22.68 15.70
C PHE A 153 -4.09 21.80 16.49
N VAL A 154 -5.22 21.44 15.87
CA VAL A 154 -6.19 20.49 16.43
C VAL A 154 -6.08 19.21 15.62
N PRO A 155 -5.53 18.12 16.18
CA PRO A 155 -5.52 16.80 15.54
C PRO A 155 -6.96 16.30 15.40
N VAL A 156 -7.34 15.86 14.20
CA VAL A 156 -8.67 15.28 13.94
C VAL A 156 -8.47 13.92 13.26
N TYR A 157 -8.85 12.85 13.95
CA TYR A 157 -8.89 11.49 13.41
C TYR A 157 -10.29 11.21 12.85
N ILE A 158 -10.36 10.62 11.65
CA ILE A 158 -11.63 10.20 11.02
C ILE A 158 -11.53 8.72 10.66
N GLY A 159 -12.26 7.88 11.38
CA GLY A 159 -12.26 6.43 11.21
C GLY A 159 -13.53 5.94 10.52
N TYR A 160 -13.39 5.18 9.43
CA TYR A 160 -14.49 4.57 8.70
C TYR A 160 -14.57 3.06 8.98
N GLU A 161 -15.76 2.52 9.23
CA GLU A 161 -15.99 1.06 9.25
C GLU A 161 -16.04 0.47 7.84
N ARG A 162 -16.53 1.22 6.85
CA ARG A 162 -16.51 0.83 5.43
C ARG A 162 -16.17 1.98 4.50
N VAL A 163 -15.06 1.86 3.77
CA VAL A 163 -14.67 2.80 2.71
C VAL A 163 -15.42 2.49 1.40
N LEU A 164 -16.12 3.48 0.84
CA LEU A 164 -16.89 3.37 -0.42
C LEU A 164 -16.03 2.93 -1.62
N GLU A 165 -14.78 3.39 -1.67
CA GLU A 165 -13.81 3.13 -2.75
C GLU A 165 -13.13 1.76 -2.66
N GLY A 166 -13.50 0.89 -1.70
CA GLY A 166 -12.73 -0.34 -1.39
C GLY A 166 -12.37 -1.21 -2.61
N ARG A 167 -13.24 -1.31 -3.62
CA ARG A 167 -13.00 -2.13 -4.83
C ARG A 167 -12.13 -1.45 -5.89
N THR A 168 -12.18 -0.12 -6.02
CA THR A 168 -11.24 0.64 -6.88
C THR A 168 -9.87 0.74 -6.20
N TYR A 169 -9.85 0.92 -4.89
CA TYR A 169 -8.63 0.96 -4.09
C TYR A 169 -7.85 -0.38 -4.08
N LEU A 170 -8.55 -1.51 -4.03
CA LEU A 170 -7.95 -2.84 -4.28
C LEU A 170 -7.29 -2.97 -5.68
N GLY A 171 -7.74 -2.19 -6.66
CA GLY A 171 -7.09 -2.08 -7.97
C GLY A 171 -5.76 -1.34 -7.89
N GLU A 172 -5.73 -0.16 -7.24
CA GLU A 172 -4.50 0.62 -7.06
C GLU A 172 -3.44 -0.15 -6.26
N LEU A 173 -3.84 -0.88 -5.20
CA LEU A 173 -2.94 -1.77 -4.44
C LEU A 173 -2.34 -2.91 -5.27
N ARG A 174 -3.06 -3.37 -6.31
CA ARG A 174 -2.58 -4.39 -7.26
C ARG A 174 -1.79 -3.77 -8.43
N GLY A 175 -1.37 -2.50 -8.32
CA GLY A 175 -0.54 -1.82 -9.31
C GLY A 175 -1.31 -1.15 -10.45
N ALA A 176 -2.64 -1.05 -10.38
CA ALA A 176 -3.39 -0.26 -11.36
C ALA A 176 -3.07 1.24 -11.21
N SER A 177 -2.96 1.95 -12.33
CA SER A 177 -2.74 3.40 -12.33
C SER A 177 -3.94 4.14 -11.71
N LYS A 178 -3.65 5.23 -10.99
CA LYS A 178 -4.66 6.09 -10.36
C LYS A 178 -5.64 6.58 -11.41
N LYS A 179 -6.87 6.08 -11.39
CA LYS A 179 -7.92 6.57 -12.27
C LYS A 179 -8.30 8.00 -11.85
N LYS A 180 -8.46 8.90 -12.82
CA LYS A 180 -9.20 10.14 -12.60
C LYS A 180 -10.65 9.72 -12.35
N GLU A 181 -11.12 9.84 -11.11
CA GLU A 181 -12.49 9.46 -10.77
C GLU A 181 -13.47 10.27 -11.60
N SER A 182 -14.26 9.58 -12.42
CA SER A 182 -15.28 10.23 -13.23
C SER A 182 -16.49 10.53 -12.36
N ILE A 183 -17.21 11.63 -12.65
CA ILE A 183 -18.54 11.85 -12.09
C ILE A 183 -19.47 10.66 -12.42
N PHE A 184 -19.18 9.93 -13.50
CA PHE A 184 -19.90 8.69 -13.85
C PHE A 184 -19.57 7.47 -12.99
N ASP A 185 -18.44 7.42 -12.28
CA ASP A 185 -18.14 6.33 -11.34
C ASP A 185 -18.98 6.45 -10.06
N ILE A 186 -19.39 7.67 -9.68
CA ILE A 186 -20.34 7.91 -8.58
C ILE A 186 -21.67 7.16 -8.81
N PHE A 187 -22.14 7.07 -10.06
CA PHE A 187 -23.36 6.30 -10.38
C PHE A 187 -23.19 4.78 -10.20
N LYS A 188 -21.96 4.23 -10.25
CA LYS A 188 -21.71 2.81 -9.90
C LYS A 188 -21.77 2.59 -8.39
N VAL A 189 -21.36 3.58 -7.60
CA VAL A 189 -21.44 3.55 -6.13
C VAL A 189 -22.89 3.47 -5.63
N ILE A 190 -23.88 3.92 -6.41
CA ILE A 190 -25.32 3.75 -6.10
C ILE A 190 -25.71 2.27 -5.97
N GLY A 191 -25.06 1.35 -6.71
CA GLY A 191 -25.24 -0.09 -6.52
C GLY A 191 -24.67 -0.60 -5.19
N ALA A 192 -23.54 -0.03 -4.75
CA ALA A 192 -22.92 -0.36 -3.46
C ALA A 192 -23.66 0.28 -2.27
N LEU A 193 -24.35 1.41 -2.45
CA LEU A 193 -25.10 2.13 -1.41
C LEU A 193 -26.30 1.36 -0.81
N LYS A 194 -26.61 0.15 -1.32
CA LYS A 194 -27.53 -0.80 -0.68
C LYS A 194 -26.89 -1.64 0.44
N GLN A 195 -25.56 -1.65 0.54
CA GLN A 195 -24.84 -2.37 1.60
C GLN A 195 -24.80 -1.55 2.91
N ARG A 196 -24.59 -2.20 4.06
CA ARG A 196 -24.32 -1.47 5.31
C ARG A 196 -22.89 -0.92 5.28
N PHE A 197 -22.73 0.37 5.55
CA PHE A 197 -21.42 1.06 5.61
C PHE A 197 -20.88 1.21 7.04
N GLY A 198 -21.64 0.77 8.04
CA GLY A 198 -21.27 0.93 9.44
C GLY A 198 -21.33 2.38 9.89
N GLN A 199 -20.44 2.74 10.79
CA GLN A 199 -20.30 4.06 11.39
C GLN A 199 -19.06 4.81 10.87
N VAL A 200 -19.06 6.13 11.09
CA VAL A 200 -17.88 6.99 10.93
C VAL A 200 -17.63 7.67 12.28
N ALA A 201 -16.45 7.43 12.84
CA ALA A 201 -16.01 8.06 14.08
C ALA A 201 -15.17 9.30 13.75
N VAL A 202 -15.38 10.40 14.49
CA VAL A 202 -14.57 11.62 14.43
C VAL A 202 -14.09 11.94 15.82
N ASN A 203 -12.78 11.85 16.03
CA ASN A 203 -12.13 12.06 17.32
C ASN A 203 -11.18 13.27 17.22
N PHE A 204 -11.06 14.01 18.32
CA PHE A 204 -10.17 15.17 18.44
C PHE A 204 -9.04 14.83 19.41
N GLY A 205 -7.79 15.01 18.98
CA GLY A 205 -6.60 14.79 19.80
C GLY A 205 -6.18 16.04 20.56
N GLU A 206 -5.12 15.92 21.38
CA GLU A 206 -4.68 17.00 22.26
C GLU A 206 -4.20 18.23 21.45
N PRO A 207 -4.77 19.44 21.65
CA PRO A 207 -4.43 20.60 20.82
C PRO A 207 -3.01 21.15 21.03
N ILE A 208 -2.19 21.15 19.99
CA ILE A 208 -0.80 21.63 20.03
C ILE A 208 -0.79 23.15 19.87
N ARG A 209 -0.60 23.87 20.98
CA ARG A 209 -0.44 25.33 21.02
C ARG A 209 0.95 25.70 20.49
N LEU A 210 1.04 26.34 19.33
CA LEU A 210 2.32 26.55 18.63
C LEU A 210 3.30 27.41 19.43
N ALA A 211 2.82 28.43 20.15
CA ALA A 211 3.67 29.23 21.04
C ALA A 211 4.35 28.37 22.12
N SER A 212 3.58 27.54 22.83
CA SER A 212 4.09 26.66 23.90
C SER A 212 5.01 25.56 23.38
N PHE A 213 4.75 25.05 22.17
CA PHE A 213 5.65 24.12 21.48
C PHE A 213 7.00 24.79 21.16
N LEU A 214 7.00 26.01 20.63
CA LEU A 214 8.24 26.75 20.36
C LEU A 214 8.98 27.16 21.64
N ASP A 215 8.27 27.43 22.73
CA ASP A 215 8.87 27.73 24.05
C ASP A 215 9.68 26.54 24.59
N GLN A 216 9.25 25.32 24.29
CA GLN A 216 9.95 24.08 24.67
C GLN A 216 11.09 23.74 23.70
N GLN A 217 10.88 23.92 22.38
CA GLN A 217 11.85 23.51 21.36
C GLN A 217 12.95 24.53 21.09
N GLN A 218 12.65 25.83 21.21
CA GLN A 218 13.53 26.94 20.84
C GLN A 218 13.40 28.13 21.82
N PRO A 219 13.94 28.03 23.05
CA PRO A 219 13.93 29.13 24.01
C PRO A 219 14.46 30.45 23.40
N GLY A 220 13.79 31.56 23.69
CA GLY A 220 14.13 32.87 23.12
C GLY A 220 13.69 33.12 21.68
N TRP A 221 12.89 32.25 21.05
CA TRP A 221 12.42 32.44 19.66
C TRP A 221 11.71 33.78 19.40
N ARG A 222 11.09 34.40 20.43
CA ARG A 222 10.41 35.71 20.35
C ARG A 222 11.35 36.91 20.24
N GLU A 223 12.64 36.72 20.48
CA GLU A 223 13.68 37.77 20.48
C GLU A 223 14.49 37.75 19.16
N GLN A 224 14.17 36.82 18.25
CA GLN A 224 14.83 36.66 16.96
C GLN A 224 14.20 37.59 15.89
N ASP A 225 14.81 37.66 14.70
CA ASP A 225 14.25 38.44 13.60
C ASP A 225 12.88 37.87 13.15
N HIS A 226 11.95 38.77 12.84
CA HIS A 226 10.61 38.47 12.34
C HIS A 226 10.42 38.93 10.88
N SER A 227 11.50 39.34 10.17
CA SER A 227 11.42 39.77 8.78
C SER A 227 10.86 38.66 7.86
N PRO A 228 10.06 38.99 6.81
CA PRO A 228 9.36 37.97 6.01
C PRO A 228 10.28 36.97 5.28
N GLN A 229 11.52 37.41 5.02
CA GLN A 229 12.58 36.63 4.39
C GLN A 229 13.39 35.79 5.39
N PHE A 230 13.33 36.08 6.70
CA PHE A 230 14.08 35.34 7.71
C PHE A 230 13.71 33.84 7.72
N ARG A 231 14.74 33.01 7.87
CA ARG A 231 14.64 31.56 8.01
C ARG A 231 15.63 31.12 9.08
N PRO A 232 15.17 30.87 10.32
CA PRO A 232 16.05 30.36 11.36
C PRO A 232 16.67 29.01 10.95
N ALA A 233 17.92 28.75 11.33
CA ALA A 233 18.58 27.47 11.01
C ALA A 233 17.82 26.27 11.59
N TRP A 234 17.24 26.44 12.78
CA TRP A 234 16.43 25.44 13.49
C TRP A 234 15.05 25.17 12.86
N LEU A 235 14.61 25.97 11.88
CA LEU A 235 13.25 25.93 11.34
C LEU A 235 12.87 24.54 10.80
N ASN A 236 13.76 23.92 10.03
CA ASN A 236 13.48 22.64 9.37
C ASN A 236 13.31 21.52 10.40
N GLU A 237 14.25 21.40 11.34
CA GLU A 237 14.21 20.40 12.43
C GLU A 237 12.99 20.58 13.32
N THR A 238 12.70 21.82 13.72
CA THR A 238 11.54 22.17 14.55
C THR A 238 10.22 21.89 13.80
N THR A 239 10.20 22.01 12.47
CA THR A 239 9.05 21.62 11.64
C THR A 239 8.88 20.10 11.59
N SER A 240 9.97 19.32 11.47
CA SER A 240 9.89 17.84 11.51
C SER A 240 9.35 17.36 12.85
N ARG A 241 9.89 17.85 13.97
CA ARG A 241 9.40 17.55 15.34
C ARG A 241 7.92 17.95 15.53
N LEU A 242 7.48 19.06 14.93
CA LEU A 242 6.07 19.46 14.95
C LEU A 242 5.20 18.49 14.15
N GLY A 243 5.69 18.01 12.99
CA GLY A 243 5.01 16.99 12.19
C GLY A 243 4.88 15.65 12.92
N GLU A 244 5.96 15.19 13.54
CA GLU A 244 5.98 14.01 14.41
C GLU A 244 4.99 14.15 15.58
N LYS A 245 4.93 15.33 16.22
CA LYS A 245 4.00 15.56 17.35
C LYS A 245 2.53 15.62 16.92
N VAL A 246 2.24 16.23 15.76
CA VAL A 246 0.91 16.18 15.12
C VAL A 246 0.52 14.73 14.79
N ALA A 247 1.45 13.94 14.22
CA ALA A 247 1.23 12.54 13.89
C ALA A 247 0.95 11.69 15.15
N GLN A 248 1.74 11.85 16.22
CA GLN A 248 1.48 11.21 17.52
C GLN A 248 0.07 11.53 18.03
N HIS A 249 -0.35 12.79 18.04
CA HIS A 249 -1.66 13.17 18.59
C HIS A 249 -2.84 12.75 17.70
N LEU A 250 -2.65 12.60 16.37
CA LEU A 250 -3.62 11.95 15.49
C LEU A 250 -3.80 10.47 15.85
N ASN A 251 -2.69 9.78 16.17
CA ASN A 251 -2.71 8.39 16.60
C ASN A 251 -3.29 8.20 18.01
N GLU A 252 -3.08 9.15 18.94
CA GLU A 252 -3.76 9.19 20.25
C GLU A 252 -5.28 9.33 20.10
N ALA A 253 -5.73 10.07 19.09
CA ALA A 253 -7.15 10.26 18.77
C ALA A 253 -7.77 9.08 18.00
N ALA A 254 -7.06 7.97 17.78
CA ALA A 254 -7.58 6.87 16.98
C ALA A 254 -8.86 6.26 17.61
N ALA A 255 -9.93 6.18 16.83
CA ALA A 255 -11.14 5.44 17.18
C ALA A 255 -11.02 3.99 16.69
N ILE A 256 -11.00 3.05 17.64
CA ILE A 256 -11.05 1.61 17.40
C ILE A 256 -12.51 1.21 17.19
N ASN A 257 -12.77 0.53 16.08
CA ASN A 257 -14.08 0.01 15.69
C ASN A 257 -14.06 -1.53 15.59
N PRO A 258 -15.23 -2.18 15.45
CA PRO A 258 -15.34 -3.65 15.42
C PRO A 258 -14.60 -4.27 14.23
N VAL A 259 -14.55 -3.56 13.10
CA VAL A 259 -13.84 -4.00 11.89
C VAL A 259 -12.33 -4.05 12.12
N ASN A 260 -11.75 -3.06 12.81
CA ASN A 260 -10.33 -3.05 13.16
C ASN A 260 -9.95 -4.28 14.00
N LEU A 261 -10.75 -4.60 15.03
CA LEU A 261 -10.49 -5.70 15.96
C LEU A 261 -10.67 -7.07 15.29
N VAL A 262 -11.74 -7.25 14.50
CA VAL A 262 -11.97 -8.48 13.72
C VAL A 262 -10.87 -8.67 12.67
N ALA A 263 -10.44 -7.61 11.98
CA ALA A 263 -9.33 -7.67 11.04
C ALA A 263 -8.02 -8.09 11.73
N LEU A 264 -7.69 -7.51 12.88
CA LEU A 264 -6.51 -7.88 13.66
C LEU A 264 -6.57 -9.34 14.13
N ALA A 265 -7.72 -9.80 14.61
CA ALA A 265 -7.91 -11.17 15.11
C ALA A 265 -7.89 -12.25 14.00
N LEU A 266 -8.34 -11.95 12.77
CA LEU A 266 -8.36 -12.89 11.65
C LEU A 266 -7.07 -12.87 10.80
N LEU A 267 -6.47 -11.70 10.57
CA LEU A 267 -5.22 -11.60 9.81
C LEU A 267 -4.01 -12.14 10.58
N SER A 268 -4.07 -12.21 11.91
CA SER A 268 -3.03 -12.83 12.76
C SER A 268 -3.17 -14.36 12.82
N THR A 269 -3.69 -14.99 11.76
CA THR A 269 -3.97 -16.43 11.71
C THR A 269 -3.52 -17.04 10.38
N SER A 270 -2.91 -18.23 10.43
CA SER A 270 -2.32 -18.89 9.25
C SER A 270 -3.33 -19.41 8.22
N ARG A 271 -4.64 -19.24 8.46
CA ARG A 271 -5.73 -19.59 7.53
C ARG A 271 -6.75 -18.47 7.29
N LEU A 272 -6.49 -17.27 7.84
CA LEU A 272 -7.43 -16.14 7.85
C LEU A 272 -8.82 -16.51 8.40
N ALA A 273 -8.89 -17.47 9.32
CA ALA A 273 -10.10 -18.19 9.70
C ALA A 273 -10.14 -18.55 11.19
N LEU A 274 -11.35 -18.66 11.75
CA LEU A 274 -11.60 -18.84 13.18
C LEU A 274 -13.02 -19.40 13.43
N ASP A 275 -13.20 -20.22 14.47
CA ASP A 275 -14.55 -20.47 15.01
C ASP A 275 -15.12 -19.18 15.64
N GLU A 276 -16.44 -18.98 15.52
CA GLU A 276 -17.15 -17.79 16.00
C GLU A 276 -16.98 -17.54 17.52
N ARG A 277 -17.02 -18.59 18.35
CA ARG A 277 -16.82 -18.46 19.81
C ARG A 277 -15.35 -18.22 20.14
N ALA A 278 -14.45 -18.87 19.41
CA ALA A 278 -13.02 -18.64 19.54
C ALA A 278 -12.60 -17.22 19.09
N LEU A 279 -13.30 -16.62 18.13
CA LEU A 279 -13.10 -15.23 17.71
C LEU A 279 -13.65 -14.28 18.77
N ALA A 280 -14.87 -14.53 19.28
CA ALA A 280 -15.46 -13.73 20.34
C ALA A 280 -14.51 -13.59 21.54
N ARG A 281 -14.00 -14.70 22.08
CA ARG A 281 -13.04 -14.71 23.21
C ARG A 281 -11.74 -13.94 22.93
N VAL A 282 -11.28 -13.85 21.67
CA VAL A 282 -10.11 -13.03 21.30
C VAL A 282 -10.47 -11.55 21.29
N LEU A 283 -11.66 -11.19 20.79
CA LEU A 283 -12.16 -9.83 20.78
C LEU A 283 -12.48 -9.33 22.21
N ASP A 284 -13.09 -10.17 23.05
CA ASP A 284 -13.34 -9.91 24.47
C ASP A 284 -12.02 -9.64 25.22
N LEU A 285 -10.98 -10.43 24.96
CA LEU A 285 -9.65 -10.20 25.53
C LEU A 285 -9.03 -8.89 25.02
N TYR A 286 -9.13 -8.59 23.72
CA TYR A 286 -8.63 -7.32 23.18
C TYR A 286 -9.36 -6.12 23.82
N LEU A 287 -10.68 -6.22 24.01
CA LEU A 287 -11.48 -5.19 24.70
C LEU A 287 -11.11 -5.07 26.18
N ALA A 288 -10.92 -6.17 26.90
CA ALA A 288 -10.51 -6.16 28.31
C ALA A 288 -9.13 -5.49 28.47
N LEU A 289 -8.15 -5.91 27.66
CA LEU A 289 -6.81 -5.34 27.62
C LEU A 289 -6.80 -3.84 27.30
N LEU A 290 -7.56 -3.40 26.30
CA LEU A 290 -7.65 -1.98 25.91
C LEU A 290 -8.43 -1.12 26.90
N ARG A 291 -9.36 -1.70 27.66
CA ARG A 291 -10.06 -1.01 28.78
C ARG A 291 -9.17 -0.92 30.02
N GLN A 292 -8.26 -1.88 30.21
CA GLN A 292 -7.32 -1.92 31.33
C GLN A 292 -6.07 -1.05 31.12
N VAL A 293 -5.53 -1.00 29.90
CA VAL A 293 -4.42 -0.11 29.51
C VAL A 293 -4.84 0.74 28.30
N PRO A 294 -5.60 1.83 28.52
CA PRO A 294 -6.05 2.71 27.45
C PRO A 294 -4.86 3.39 26.76
N TYR A 295 -4.88 3.43 25.42
CA TYR A 295 -3.80 4.05 24.65
C TYR A 295 -3.68 5.55 24.93
N SER A 296 -4.80 6.28 24.88
CA SER A 296 -4.91 7.68 25.27
C SER A 296 -6.33 7.96 25.78
N ALA A 297 -6.50 9.06 26.53
CA ALA A 297 -7.83 9.57 26.90
C ALA A 297 -8.67 10.00 25.67
N HIS A 298 -8.02 10.24 24.53
CA HIS A 298 -8.64 10.62 23.26
C HIS A 298 -8.95 9.41 22.33
N THR A 299 -8.66 8.18 22.78
CA THR A 299 -8.92 6.93 22.04
C THR A 299 -10.33 6.40 22.31
N THR A 300 -11.11 6.10 21.27
CA THR A 300 -12.44 5.47 21.41
C THR A 300 -12.36 3.96 21.24
N LEU A 301 -13.16 3.20 22.03
CA LEU A 301 -13.33 1.75 21.91
C LEU A 301 -14.78 1.43 21.48
N PRO A 302 -15.05 0.29 20.81
CA PRO A 302 -16.39 -0.08 20.42
C PRO A 302 -17.19 -0.65 21.60
N GLU A 303 -18.51 -0.44 21.57
CA GLU A 303 -19.46 -0.99 22.54
C GLU A 303 -19.77 -2.47 22.29
N GLY A 304 -20.20 -3.17 23.34
CA GLY A 304 -20.60 -4.58 23.29
C GLY A 304 -19.50 -5.57 23.67
N ASP A 305 -19.79 -6.85 23.38
CA ASP A 305 -18.92 -8.01 23.53
C ASP A 305 -18.45 -8.54 22.17
N GLY A 306 -17.56 -9.54 22.18
CA GLY A 306 -17.00 -10.13 20.96
C GLY A 306 -18.04 -10.73 20.00
N LEU A 307 -19.19 -11.21 20.49
CA LEU A 307 -20.27 -11.73 19.65
C LEU A 307 -21.06 -10.59 18.98
N ALA A 308 -21.31 -9.49 19.70
CA ALA A 308 -21.90 -8.28 19.14
C ALA A 308 -20.99 -7.66 18.07
N LEU A 309 -19.67 -7.60 18.32
CA LEU A 309 -18.70 -7.13 17.34
C LEU A 309 -18.72 -7.99 16.06
N ILE A 310 -18.71 -9.32 16.20
CA ILE A 310 -18.84 -10.25 15.06
C ILE A 310 -20.14 -10.03 14.29
N GLY A 311 -21.28 -9.93 14.99
CA GLY A 311 -22.59 -9.73 14.38
C GLY A 311 -22.66 -8.45 13.55
N HIS A 312 -22.04 -7.37 14.04
CA HIS A 312 -21.94 -6.09 13.32
C HIS A 312 -21.10 -6.21 12.04
N VAL A 313 -19.89 -6.79 12.13
CA VAL A 313 -18.99 -6.94 10.96
C VAL A 313 -19.56 -7.93 9.93
N ARG A 314 -20.23 -9.02 10.36
CA ARG A 314 -20.99 -9.92 9.47
C ARG A 314 -22.11 -9.16 8.75
N GLY A 315 -22.82 -8.28 9.45
CA GLY A 315 -23.83 -7.39 8.87
C GLY A 315 -23.30 -6.43 7.79
N MET A 316 -21.98 -6.29 7.65
CA MET A 316 -21.31 -5.49 6.62
C MET A 316 -20.72 -6.31 5.46
N ASP A 317 -20.95 -7.61 5.33
CA ASP A 317 -20.46 -8.39 4.17
C ASP A 317 -18.91 -8.34 4.02
N LEU A 318 -18.22 -8.28 5.17
CA LEU A 318 -16.75 -8.27 5.31
C LEU A 318 -16.18 -9.61 5.81
N LEU A 319 -17.05 -10.60 6.03
CA LEU A 319 -16.74 -11.92 6.56
C LEU A 319 -17.50 -12.98 5.76
N ALA A 320 -16.79 -13.99 5.29
CA ALA A 320 -17.41 -15.22 4.81
C ALA A 320 -17.63 -16.19 5.98
N GLU A 321 -18.66 -17.04 5.88
CA GLU A 321 -18.94 -18.07 6.89
C GLU A 321 -19.08 -19.45 6.24
N GLN A 322 -18.57 -20.46 6.95
CA GLN A 322 -18.80 -21.87 6.66
C GLN A 322 -19.34 -22.52 7.94
N GLN A 323 -20.45 -23.26 7.83
CA GLN A 323 -21.04 -23.99 8.94
C GLN A 323 -20.87 -25.50 8.70
N ASP A 324 -20.43 -26.22 9.73
CA ASP A 324 -20.28 -27.68 9.71
C ASP A 324 -20.81 -28.31 11.00
N ALA A 325 -20.47 -29.59 11.24
CA ALA A 325 -20.90 -30.32 12.44
C ALA A 325 -20.10 -29.98 13.72
N LEU A 326 -19.05 -29.15 13.62
CA LEU A 326 -18.17 -28.75 14.72
C LEU A 326 -18.42 -27.29 15.15
N GLY A 327 -18.83 -26.41 14.24
CA GLY A 327 -19.18 -25.02 14.57
C GLY A 327 -19.53 -24.12 13.39
N ARG A 328 -19.41 -22.81 13.60
CA ARG A 328 -19.42 -21.80 12.55
C ARG A 328 -18.01 -21.23 12.43
N ILE A 329 -17.37 -21.49 11.30
CA ILE A 329 -16.06 -20.95 10.95
C ILE A 329 -16.27 -19.66 10.16
N LEU A 330 -15.75 -18.56 10.67
CA LEU A 330 -15.69 -17.25 10.03
C LEU A 330 -14.31 -17.08 9.41
N TYR A 331 -14.26 -16.57 8.17
CA TYR A 331 -13.00 -16.40 7.44
C TYR A 331 -13.01 -15.21 6.48
N LEU A 332 -11.82 -14.81 6.02
CA LEU A 332 -11.62 -13.81 4.99
C LEU A 332 -11.33 -14.48 3.65
N ASP A 333 -12.10 -14.16 2.61
CA ASP A 333 -11.70 -14.44 1.22
C ASP A 333 -10.55 -13.51 0.78
N GLU A 334 -9.93 -13.80 -0.37
CA GLU A 334 -8.76 -13.06 -0.87
C GLU A 334 -8.98 -11.54 -1.02
N ASN A 335 -10.20 -11.08 -1.29
CA ASN A 335 -10.49 -9.66 -1.48
C ASN A 335 -10.78 -8.99 -0.13
N ASN A 336 -11.56 -9.63 0.73
CA ASN A 336 -11.77 -9.17 2.10
C ASN A 336 -10.49 -9.23 2.94
N ALA A 337 -9.55 -10.15 2.70
CA ALA A 337 -8.25 -10.21 3.38
C ALA A 337 -7.40 -8.95 3.13
N ILE A 338 -7.34 -8.48 1.88
CA ILE A 338 -6.59 -7.27 1.52
C ILE A 338 -7.34 -6.02 2.02
N LEU A 339 -8.67 -6.00 1.97
CA LEU A 339 -9.46 -4.88 2.52
C LEU A 339 -9.37 -4.81 4.05
N MET A 340 -9.41 -5.93 4.76
CA MET A 340 -9.23 -5.98 6.22
C MET A 340 -7.81 -5.60 6.63
N THR A 341 -6.81 -5.77 5.75
CA THR A 341 -5.44 -5.29 6.00
C THR A 341 -5.41 -3.78 6.21
N TYR A 342 -6.24 -3.01 5.48
CA TYR A 342 -6.44 -1.57 5.73
C TYR A 342 -6.97 -1.32 7.15
N TYR A 343 -8.10 -1.94 7.53
CA TYR A 343 -8.72 -1.69 8.84
C TYR A 343 -7.86 -2.16 10.01
N ARG A 344 -7.09 -3.25 9.89
CA ARG A 344 -6.09 -3.62 10.89
C ARG A 344 -5.01 -2.55 11.04
N ASN A 345 -4.51 -2.04 9.91
CA ASN A 345 -3.38 -1.11 9.89
C ASN A 345 -3.70 0.20 10.63
N ASN A 346 -4.95 0.68 10.56
CA ASN A 346 -5.43 1.89 11.25
C ASN A 346 -5.27 1.86 12.79
N VAL A 347 -5.00 0.70 13.40
CA VAL A 347 -4.83 0.55 14.87
C VAL A 347 -3.52 -0.14 15.27
N LEU A 348 -2.59 -0.39 14.33
CA LEU A 348 -1.36 -1.14 14.63
C LEU A 348 -0.47 -0.44 15.67
N HIS A 349 -0.45 0.89 15.72
CA HIS A 349 0.31 1.67 16.70
C HIS A 349 -0.13 1.41 18.14
N ILE A 350 -1.41 1.11 18.35
CA ILE A 350 -1.99 0.79 19.66
C ILE A 350 -1.53 -0.59 20.13
N PHE A 351 -1.53 -1.58 19.23
CA PHE A 351 -1.19 -2.96 19.55
C PHE A 351 0.31 -3.27 19.48
N ALA A 352 1.15 -2.37 18.94
CA ALA A 352 2.57 -2.63 18.71
C ALA A 352 3.36 -2.97 19.99
N LEU A 353 3.16 -2.20 21.07
CA LEU A 353 3.85 -2.44 22.35
C LEU A 353 3.39 -3.74 23.04
N PRO A 354 2.08 -4.00 23.27
CA PRO A 354 1.65 -5.28 23.84
C PRO A 354 2.01 -6.50 22.96
N ALA A 355 1.98 -6.38 21.63
CA ALA A 355 2.43 -7.44 20.73
C ALA A 355 3.94 -7.73 20.87
N LEU A 356 4.77 -6.68 21.01
CA LEU A 356 6.20 -6.82 21.30
C LEU A 356 6.43 -7.52 22.65
N LEU A 357 5.76 -7.06 23.71
CA LEU A 357 5.89 -7.65 25.05
C LEU A 357 5.47 -9.12 25.08
N ALA A 358 4.35 -9.46 24.43
CA ALA A 358 3.91 -10.84 24.26
C ALA A 358 4.88 -11.68 23.40
N SER A 359 5.64 -11.06 22.47
CA SER A 359 6.56 -11.78 21.58
C SER A 359 7.70 -12.47 22.31
N PHE A 360 8.19 -11.87 23.40
CA PHE A 360 9.24 -12.46 24.25
C PHE A 360 8.78 -13.79 24.87
N PHE A 361 7.48 -13.95 25.09
CA PHE A 361 6.88 -15.18 25.62
C PHE A 361 6.53 -16.21 24.55
N GLN A 362 6.89 -16.02 23.27
CA GLN A 362 6.75 -17.09 22.26
C GLN A 362 7.84 -18.15 22.41
N SER A 363 9.11 -17.72 22.37
CA SER A 363 10.31 -18.55 22.50
C SER A 363 10.64 -18.90 23.95
N SER A 364 10.49 -17.95 24.87
CA SER A 364 10.80 -18.13 26.29
C SER A 364 9.55 -18.43 27.12
N SER A 365 9.59 -19.47 27.95
CA SER A 365 8.52 -19.74 28.93
C SER A 365 8.61 -18.86 30.20
N ARG A 366 9.75 -18.20 30.41
CA ARG A 366 10.05 -17.31 31.54
C ARG A 366 11.01 -16.19 31.11
N ILE A 367 10.86 -14.99 31.66
CA ILE A 367 11.77 -13.85 31.43
C ILE A 367 11.67 -12.84 32.60
N SER A 368 12.79 -12.24 33.00
CA SER A 368 12.81 -11.23 34.10
C SER A 368 12.36 -9.86 33.61
N ARG A 369 11.78 -9.04 34.51
CA ARG A 369 11.37 -7.65 34.21
C ARG A 369 12.50 -6.79 33.65
N GLU A 370 13.70 -6.96 34.17
CA GLU A 370 14.92 -6.30 33.68
C GLU A 370 15.18 -6.62 32.20
N LEU A 371 15.08 -7.90 31.81
CA LEU A 371 15.37 -8.33 30.44
C LEU A 371 14.26 -7.96 29.46
N ILE A 372 12.98 -7.94 29.91
CA ILE A 372 11.87 -7.35 29.14
C ILE A 372 12.18 -5.87 28.88
N GLY A 373 12.47 -5.09 29.92
CA GLY A 373 12.78 -3.66 29.81
C GLY A 373 13.93 -3.40 28.85
N ARG A 374 15.05 -4.12 29.01
CA ARG A 374 16.23 -4.02 28.15
C ARG A 374 15.94 -4.29 26.67
N TYR A 375 15.15 -5.32 26.35
CA TYR A 375 14.80 -5.61 24.96
C TYR A 375 13.74 -4.64 24.39
N THR A 376 12.78 -4.18 25.21
CA THR A 376 11.80 -3.18 24.76
C THR A 376 12.48 -1.84 24.49
N HIS A 377 13.34 -1.32 25.39
CA HIS A 377 14.12 -0.09 25.14
C HIS A 377 14.98 -0.18 23.87
N ALA A 378 15.53 -1.36 23.56
CA ALA A 378 16.33 -1.55 22.34
C ALA A 378 15.51 -1.60 21.03
N LEU A 379 14.21 -1.94 21.10
CA LEU A 379 13.35 -2.13 19.92
C LEU A 379 12.29 -1.03 19.75
N TYR A 380 11.87 -0.39 20.84
CA TYR A 380 10.81 0.63 20.85
C TYR A 380 11.09 1.85 19.96
N PRO A 381 12.31 2.43 19.87
CA PRO A 381 12.57 3.59 19.00
C PRO A 381 12.24 3.36 17.51
N TYR A 382 12.42 2.12 17.03
CA TYR A 382 12.08 1.74 15.65
C TYR A 382 10.57 1.62 15.46
N LEU A 383 9.84 1.07 16.45
CA LEU A 383 8.38 1.04 16.43
C LEU A 383 7.79 2.46 16.56
N GLN A 384 8.39 3.31 17.38
CA GLN A 384 7.95 4.68 17.60
C GLN A 384 8.10 5.55 16.35
N SER A 385 9.21 5.46 15.62
CA SER A 385 9.44 6.26 14.40
C SER A 385 8.62 5.78 13.19
N GLU A 386 8.33 4.48 13.11
CA GLU A 386 7.57 3.84 12.02
C GLU A 386 6.04 3.86 12.24
N LEU A 387 5.58 3.94 13.50
CA LEU A 387 4.15 3.92 13.87
C LEU A 387 3.69 5.15 14.68
N PHE A 388 4.55 6.16 14.86
CA PHE A 388 4.26 7.39 15.62
C PHE A 388 3.63 7.10 16.99
N ILE A 389 4.26 6.19 17.74
CA ILE A 389 3.77 5.78 19.06
C ILE A 389 3.99 6.92 20.06
N ARG A 390 2.98 7.16 20.91
CA ARG A 390 2.87 8.37 21.73
C ARG A 390 3.94 8.49 22.84
N TRP A 391 4.29 7.39 23.49
CA TRP A 391 5.01 7.42 24.77
C TRP A 391 6.48 7.72 24.57
N ASP A 392 7.06 8.59 25.41
CA ASP A 392 8.50 8.83 25.38
C ASP A 392 9.29 7.76 26.18
N ALA A 393 10.63 7.86 26.15
CA ALA A 393 11.52 6.92 26.81
C ALA A 393 11.49 6.98 28.36
N GLN A 394 10.90 8.02 28.95
CA GLN A 394 10.69 8.16 30.39
C GLN A 394 9.37 7.51 30.82
N GLU A 395 8.32 7.63 30.00
CA GLU A 395 7.04 6.95 30.20
C GLU A 395 7.13 5.43 29.99
N LEU A 396 8.02 4.98 29.09
CA LEU A 396 8.05 3.62 28.55
C LEU A 396 8.07 2.51 29.61
N ASP A 397 8.90 2.59 30.65
CA ASP A 397 8.96 1.54 31.69
C ASP A 397 7.64 1.43 32.48
N GLY A 398 7.00 2.56 32.82
CA GLY A 398 5.71 2.56 33.51
C GLY A 398 4.58 1.99 32.65
N VAL A 399 4.65 2.14 31.32
CA VAL A 399 3.70 1.55 30.38
C VAL A 399 3.98 0.07 30.14
N ILE A 400 5.25 -0.36 30.16
CA ILE A 400 5.63 -1.79 30.15
C ILE A 400 5.02 -2.50 31.37
N ASP A 401 5.14 -1.93 32.57
CA ASP A 401 4.59 -2.55 33.78
C ASP A 401 3.06 -2.66 33.76
N GLN A 402 2.34 -1.62 33.32
CA GLN A 402 0.88 -1.67 33.11
C GLN A 402 0.47 -2.81 32.17
N TRP A 403 1.18 -2.99 31.04
CA TRP A 403 0.90 -4.09 30.11
C TRP A 403 1.21 -5.47 30.68
N LEU A 404 2.28 -5.60 31.47
CA LEU A 404 2.64 -6.87 32.11
C LEU A 404 1.69 -7.24 33.25
N GLU A 405 1.22 -6.26 34.03
CA GLU A 405 0.18 -6.42 35.05
C GLU A 405 -1.14 -6.86 34.40
N ALA A 406 -1.58 -6.17 33.34
CA ALA A 406 -2.76 -6.57 32.56
C ALA A 406 -2.63 -8.00 31.98
N PHE A 407 -1.45 -8.39 31.49
CA PHE A 407 -1.22 -9.77 31.06
C PHE A 407 -1.28 -10.79 32.20
N VAL A 408 -0.94 -10.42 33.44
CA VAL A 408 -1.09 -11.29 34.62
C VAL A 408 -2.56 -11.39 35.04
N GLU A 409 -3.30 -10.27 35.11
CA GLU A 409 -4.72 -10.27 35.48
C GLU A 409 -5.60 -11.02 34.48
N GLN A 410 -5.37 -10.84 33.17
CA GLN A 410 -6.05 -11.59 32.12
C GLN A 410 -5.56 -13.07 32.02
N GLY A 411 -4.69 -13.52 32.92
CA GLY A 411 -4.21 -14.91 33.01
C GLY A 411 -3.30 -15.35 31.86
N LEU A 412 -2.81 -14.41 31.04
CA LEU A 412 -1.88 -14.66 29.94
C LEU A 412 -0.46 -14.93 30.45
N LEU A 413 -0.10 -14.34 31.58
CA LEU A 413 1.16 -14.48 32.31
C LEU A 413 0.90 -14.81 33.79
N ARG A 414 2.00 -15.11 34.50
CA ARG A 414 2.12 -15.06 35.97
C ARG A 414 3.38 -14.32 36.35
N PHE A 415 3.42 -13.76 37.54
CA PHE A 415 4.63 -13.17 38.11
C PHE A 415 5.01 -13.91 39.39
N GLU A 416 6.18 -14.56 39.37
CA GLU A 416 6.68 -15.39 40.48
C GLU A 416 8.18 -15.11 40.66
N ASN A 417 8.62 -14.78 41.88
CA ASN A 417 10.04 -14.56 42.23
C ASN A 417 10.79 -13.54 41.36
N GLY A 418 10.14 -12.45 40.91
CA GLY A 418 10.74 -11.42 40.05
C GLY A 418 10.78 -11.78 38.55
N VAL A 419 10.17 -12.90 38.17
CA VAL A 419 10.17 -13.44 36.80
C VAL A 419 8.73 -13.52 36.30
N TYR A 420 8.48 -13.09 35.06
CA TYR A 420 7.23 -13.34 34.37
C TYR A 420 7.28 -14.71 33.69
N LEU A 421 6.22 -15.50 33.81
CA LEU A 421 6.10 -16.84 33.23
C LEU A 421 4.85 -16.96 32.36
N ARG A 422 4.98 -17.60 31.20
CA ARG A 422 3.84 -18.04 30.39
C ARG A 422 3.25 -19.30 31.04
N PRO A 423 1.93 -19.37 31.34
CA PRO A 423 1.31 -20.56 31.91
C PRO A 423 1.57 -21.82 31.08
N ALA A 424 1.76 -22.95 31.76
CA ALA A 424 1.90 -24.24 31.09
C ALA A 424 0.58 -24.61 30.39
N PRO A 425 0.58 -25.13 29.14
CA PRO A 425 -0.63 -25.45 28.37
C PRO A 425 -1.61 -26.44 29.05
N SER A 426 -1.15 -27.16 30.07
CA SER A 426 -1.92 -28.13 30.86
C SER A 426 -2.47 -27.59 32.19
N SER A 427 -2.20 -26.32 32.54
CA SER A 427 -2.50 -25.79 33.88
C SER A 427 -3.97 -25.34 34.03
N ARG A 428 -4.80 -26.22 34.63
CA ARG A 428 -6.26 -26.13 34.83
C ARG A 428 -6.84 -24.88 35.55
N HIS A 429 -6.09 -23.82 35.80
CA HIS A 429 -6.53 -22.70 36.66
C HIS A 429 -7.30 -21.58 35.94
N ALA A 430 -7.38 -21.58 34.61
CA ALA A 430 -8.29 -20.70 33.85
C ALA A 430 -9.74 -21.23 33.86
N ALA A 431 -10.33 -21.43 35.05
CA ALA A 431 -11.56 -22.20 35.24
C ALA A 431 -12.48 -21.74 36.41
N THR A 432 -12.76 -20.44 36.52
CA THR A 432 -13.77 -19.90 37.45
C THR A 432 -15.20 -19.96 36.87
N LYS A 433 -15.73 -21.19 36.73
CA LYS A 433 -17.16 -21.56 36.51
C LYS A 433 -17.98 -20.79 35.45
N PRO A 434 -18.52 -21.54 34.48
CA PRO A 434 -19.98 -21.75 34.47
C PRO A 434 -20.35 -23.23 34.74
N PRO A 435 -21.60 -23.53 35.15
CA PRO A 435 -22.03 -24.91 35.39
C PRO A 435 -22.41 -25.66 34.10
N ASN A 436 -22.04 -26.94 34.06
CA ASN A 436 -22.64 -28.02 33.25
C ASN A 436 -22.49 -28.00 31.72
N THR A 437 -21.28 -28.28 31.21
CA THR A 437 -21.06 -29.26 30.11
C THR A 437 -19.58 -29.70 30.06
N PRO A 438 -19.23 -30.89 29.50
CA PRO A 438 -17.90 -31.47 29.64
C PRO A 438 -16.87 -30.94 28.62
N SER A 439 -15.59 -31.20 28.93
CA SER A 439 -14.40 -30.63 28.30
C SER A 439 -14.23 -30.86 26.80
N ASN A 440 -13.56 -29.91 26.13
CA ASN A 440 -12.60 -30.21 25.07
C ASN A 440 -11.24 -29.53 25.35
N LYS A 441 -10.12 -30.08 24.86
CA LYS A 441 -8.76 -29.81 25.41
C LYS A 441 -7.87 -28.86 24.60
N SER A 442 -8.35 -28.29 23.49
CA SER A 442 -7.51 -27.65 22.47
C SER A 442 -7.55 -26.12 22.39
N GLU A 443 -8.47 -25.45 23.08
CA GLU A 443 -8.81 -24.05 22.74
C GLU A 443 -7.87 -22.97 23.31
N GLN A 444 -7.16 -23.22 24.42
CA GLN A 444 -6.39 -22.18 25.13
C GLN A 444 -4.98 -21.93 24.55
N GLU A 445 -4.43 -22.84 23.74
CA GLU A 445 -3.15 -22.65 23.04
C GLU A 445 -3.23 -21.53 21.97
N TYR A 446 -4.45 -21.18 21.56
CA TYR A 446 -4.73 -20.39 20.37
C TYR A 446 -4.70 -18.87 20.63
N THR A 447 -4.91 -18.43 21.87
CA THR A 447 -5.03 -17.00 22.21
C THR A 447 -3.65 -16.32 22.31
N MET A 448 -2.72 -16.86 23.09
CA MET A 448 -1.35 -16.32 23.23
C MET A 448 -0.44 -16.55 22.01
N LYS A 449 -0.90 -17.33 21.01
CA LYS A 449 -0.25 -17.41 19.69
C LYS A 449 -0.71 -16.33 18.72
N LYS A 450 -1.79 -15.59 19.01
CA LYS A 450 -2.44 -14.66 18.05
C LYS A 450 -2.20 -13.18 18.30
N LEU A 451 -1.95 -12.77 19.54
CA LEU A 451 -1.50 -11.41 19.88
C LEU A 451 -0.12 -11.08 19.25
N THR A 452 0.52 -12.07 18.64
CA THR A 452 1.98 -12.20 18.52
C THR A 452 2.47 -12.63 17.13
N LEU A 453 1.55 -13.09 16.26
CA LEU A 453 1.87 -13.51 14.88
C LEU A 453 1.77 -12.35 13.86
N ALA A 454 1.86 -11.10 14.33
CA ALA A 454 1.53 -9.91 13.56
C ALA A 454 2.73 -9.12 12.99
N VAL A 455 3.98 -9.40 13.43
CA VAL A 455 5.13 -8.51 13.15
C VAL A 455 6.42 -9.23 12.67
N LEU A 456 6.83 -10.35 13.29
CA LEU A 456 8.25 -10.74 13.32
C LEU A 456 8.71 -11.82 12.31
N GLY A 457 8.02 -12.01 11.18
CA GLY A 457 8.18 -13.20 10.32
C GLY A 457 9.15 -13.11 9.13
N SER A 458 9.71 -11.94 8.82
CA SER A 458 10.20 -11.62 7.46
C SER A 458 11.70 -11.31 7.30
N LEU A 459 12.54 -11.56 8.32
CA LEU A 459 13.96 -11.18 8.28
C LEU A 459 14.94 -12.29 8.70
N LEU A 460 15.87 -12.56 7.78
CA LEU A 460 17.24 -13.09 7.96
C LEU A 460 17.45 -14.59 8.29
N ALA A 461 17.66 -15.36 7.23
CA ALA A 461 18.52 -16.56 7.14
C ALA A 461 19.10 -16.61 5.71
N ALA A 462 20.32 -17.07 5.39
CA ALA A 462 21.39 -17.71 6.19
C ALA A 462 22.80 -17.45 5.56
N CYS A 463 23.79 -18.30 5.92
CA CYS A 463 25.11 -18.56 5.27
C CYS A 463 26.34 -17.78 5.83
N SER A 464 27.58 -18.31 5.86
CA SER A 464 28.13 -19.68 5.57
C SER A 464 29.66 -19.76 5.81
N SER A 465 30.25 -20.96 5.89
CA SER A 465 31.70 -21.22 5.62
C SER A 465 31.99 -22.73 5.38
N THR A 466 32.96 -23.08 4.51
CA THR A 466 33.32 -24.48 4.11
C THR A 466 34.80 -24.62 3.71
N PRO A 467 35.49 -25.75 4.05
CA PRO A 467 36.36 -26.47 3.10
C PRO A 467 36.64 -27.99 3.43
N SER A 468 36.95 -28.92 2.50
CA SER A 468 36.81 -28.96 1.03
C SER A 468 36.82 -30.45 0.47
N PRO A 469 37.87 -31.12 -0.10
CA PRO A 469 37.60 -32.10 -1.18
C PRO A 469 38.21 -33.53 -1.14
N SER A 470 37.37 -34.56 -1.30
CA SER A 470 37.66 -35.86 -1.97
C SER A 470 36.36 -36.47 -2.55
N LYS A 471 36.36 -37.18 -3.70
CA LYS A 471 35.11 -37.56 -4.42
C LYS A 471 34.07 -38.22 -3.51
N ALA A 472 32.97 -37.51 -3.27
CA ALA A 472 32.02 -37.78 -2.20
C ALA A 472 30.63 -38.11 -2.75
N SER A 473 29.84 -38.81 -1.94
CA SER A 473 28.42 -39.02 -2.18
C SER A 473 27.55 -38.09 -1.33
N LEU A 474 26.35 -37.87 -1.82
CA LEU A 474 25.27 -37.20 -1.12
C LEU A 474 24.03 -38.09 -1.25
N ASP A 475 23.85 -38.94 -0.26
CA ASP A 475 22.69 -39.80 -0.05
C ASP A 475 21.58 -39.03 0.67
N GLY A 476 20.32 -39.37 0.40
CA GLY A 476 19.19 -38.80 1.12
C GLY A 476 17.84 -39.35 0.63
N GLU A 477 16.75 -38.87 1.20
CA GLU A 477 15.39 -39.22 0.79
C GLU A 477 14.55 -37.98 0.45
N VAL A 478 13.51 -38.16 -0.37
CA VAL A 478 12.58 -37.10 -0.81
C VAL A 478 11.17 -37.45 -0.34
N PHE A 479 10.48 -36.53 0.35
CA PHE A 479 9.10 -36.76 0.82
C PHE A 479 8.23 -35.49 0.90
N TYR A 480 6.92 -35.66 0.72
CA TYR A 480 5.90 -34.61 0.87
C TYR A 480 4.86 -34.96 1.95
N LEU A 481 4.08 -33.96 2.37
CA LEU A 481 3.11 -34.05 3.48
C LEU A 481 1.72 -34.52 3.08
N GLN A 482 1.34 -34.20 1.84
CA GLN A 482 0.02 -34.41 1.29
C GLN A 482 -0.27 -35.92 1.30
N ARG A 483 -1.41 -36.34 1.88
CA ARG A 483 -1.81 -37.76 1.93
C ARG A 483 -2.39 -38.22 0.59
N ILE A 484 -1.54 -38.18 -0.43
CA ILE A 484 -1.83 -38.47 -1.84
C ILE A 484 -0.75 -39.44 -2.32
N ALA A 485 -1.13 -40.51 -3.03
CA ALA A 485 -0.14 -41.42 -3.61
C ALA A 485 0.43 -40.84 -4.92
N LEU A 486 1.74 -41.01 -5.15
CA LEU A 486 2.35 -40.75 -6.45
C LEU A 486 1.80 -41.70 -7.51
N PRO A 487 1.43 -41.20 -8.70
CA PRO A 487 1.18 -42.04 -9.87
C PRO A 487 2.43 -42.84 -10.26
N PRO A 488 2.34 -44.14 -10.60
CA PRO A 488 3.52 -44.98 -10.92
C PRO A 488 4.34 -44.51 -12.14
N ALA A 489 3.79 -43.63 -12.97
CA ALA A 489 4.47 -43.04 -14.13
C ALA A 489 5.21 -41.72 -13.81
N ALA A 490 5.20 -41.26 -12.55
CA ALA A 490 5.92 -40.06 -12.16
C ALA A 490 7.45 -40.28 -12.22
N THR A 491 8.18 -39.20 -12.54
CA THR A 491 9.65 -39.16 -12.61
C THR A 491 10.17 -38.25 -11.51
N LEU A 492 11.09 -38.77 -10.69
CA LEU A 492 11.86 -37.98 -9.72
C LEU A 492 13.15 -37.51 -10.40
N SER A 493 13.48 -36.22 -10.23
CA SER A 493 14.79 -35.68 -10.59
C SER A 493 15.38 -34.92 -9.40
N VAL A 494 16.64 -35.21 -9.07
CA VAL A 494 17.38 -34.62 -7.95
C VAL A 494 18.73 -34.12 -8.44
N SER A 495 19.01 -32.83 -8.25
CA SER A 495 20.23 -32.16 -8.73
C SER A 495 20.96 -31.46 -7.59
N LEU A 496 22.27 -31.64 -7.51
CA LEU A 496 23.18 -30.85 -6.67
C LEU A 496 23.71 -29.66 -7.47
N GLN A 497 23.51 -28.44 -6.98
CA GLN A 497 23.75 -27.21 -7.73
C GLN A 497 24.52 -26.15 -6.92
N ASP A 498 25.44 -25.46 -7.59
CA ASP A 498 26.09 -24.23 -7.13
C ASP A 498 25.13 -23.04 -7.30
N VAL A 499 24.67 -22.49 -6.17
CA VAL A 499 23.69 -21.39 -6.08
C VAL A 499 24.32 -20.14 -5.45
N SER A 500 25.63 -19.97 -5.64
CA SER A 500 26.41 -18.86 -5.09
C SER A 500 26.06 -17.53 -5.75
N LEU A 501 25.92 -17.54 -7.08
CA LEU A 501 25.52 -16.40 -7.89
C LEU A 501 23.99 -16.37 -7.99
N ALA A 502 23.35 -15.33 -7.44
CA ALA A 502 21.89 -15.17 -7.52
C ALA A 502 21.40 -14.90 -8.95
N ASP A 503 22.21 -14.19 -9.74
CA ASP A 503 21.81 -13.62 -11.04
C ASP A 503 22.31 -14.43 -12.25
N ALA A 504 22.70 -15.69 -12.02
CA ALA A 504 23.20 -16.60 -13.05
C ALA A 504 22.54 -17.99 -12.92
N PRO A 505 22.38 -18.75 -14.02
CA PRO A 505 21.87 -20.12 -13.94
C PRO A 505 22.75 -20.99 -13.02
N ALA A 506 22.14 -21.64 -12.03
CA ALA A 506 22.85 -22.46 -11.05
C ALA A 506 23.62 -23.60 -11.71
N VAL A 507 24.91 -23.73 -11.39
CA VAL A 507 25.81 -24.69 -12.05
C VAL A 507 25.61 -26.06 -11.42
N THR A 508 25.14 -27.04 -12.19
CA THR A 508 24.88 -28.39 -11.66
C THR A 508 26.17 -29.19 -11.53
N LEU A 509 26.47 -29.67 -10.33
CA LEU A 509 27.64 -30.52 -10.00
C LEU A 509 27.33 -32.02 -10.14
N ALA A 510 26.10 -32.42 -9.82
CA ALA A 510 25.61 -33.79 -9.99
C ALA A 510 24.08 -33.81 -10.23
N ASN A 511 23.58 -34.84 -10.91
CA ASN A 511 22.14 -34.98 -11.21
C ASN A 511 21.77 -36.46 -11.34
N GLN A 512 20.61 -36.84 -10.79
CA GLN A 512 19.98 -38.15 -10.89
C GLN A 512 18.53 -37.96 -11.33
N SER A 513 18.08 -38.68 -12.35
CA SER A 513 16.68 -38.63 -12.81
C SER A 513 16.19 -40.03 -13.20
N GLY A 514 14.93 -40.35 -12.88
CA GLY A 514 14.32 -41.63 -13.23
C GLY A 514 12.90 -41.84 -12.68
N PRO A 515 12.20 -42.90 -13.10
CA PRO A 515 10.85 -43.21 -12.64
C PRO A 515 10.82 -43.53 -11.14
N VAL A 516 9.76 -43.11 -10.45
CA VAL A 516 9.63 -43.32 -9.00
C VAL A 516 9.43 -44.80 -8.66
N LYS A 517 10.21 -45.30 -7.69
CA LYS A 517 10.18 -46.71 -7.26
C LYS A 517 9.47 -46.87 -5.93
N GLY A 518 8.17 -46.61 -5.93
CA GLY A 518 7.30 -46.75 -4.75
C GLY A 518 6.58 -45.46 -4.37
N GLN A 519 6.38 -45.28 -3.07
CA GLN A 519 5.78 -44.09 -2.47
C GLN A 519 6.82 -43.43 -1.54
N VAL A 520 6.58 -42.18 -1.15
CA VAL A 520 7.51 -41.45 -0.28
C VAL A 520 7.66 -42.10 1.11
N PRO A 521 8.86 -42.11 1.72
CA PRO A 521 10.10 -41.49 1.25
C PRO A 521 10.75 -42.19 0.04
N LEU A 522 11.33 -41.40 -0.87
CA LEU A 522 12.03 -41.88 -2.07
C LEU A 522 13.54 -41.63 -1.95
N PRO A 523 14.41 -42.66 -1.86
CA PRO A 523 15.85 -42.47 -1.73
C PRO A 523 16.54 -42.03 -3.02
N PHE A 524 17.62 -41.25 -2.89
CA PHE A 524 18.51 -40.82 -3.96
C PHE A 524 19.99 -40.93 -3.53
N HIS A 525 20.90 -40.96 -4.52
CA HIS A 525 22.35 -41.00 -4.32
C HIS A 525 23.05 -40.15 -5.38
N LEU A 526 23.62 -39.02 -4.99
CA LEU A 526 24.37 -38.12 -5.88
C LEU A 526 25.88 -38.21 -5.60
N SER A 527 26.63 -38.86 -6.48
CA SER A 527 28.10 -38.81 -6.47
C SER A 527 28.59 -37.53 -7.16
N TYR A 528 29.46 -36.77 -6.51
CA TYR A 528 29.98 -35.49 -7.04
C TYR A 528 31.51 -35.39 -6.90
N ASP A 529 32.07 -34.39 -7.57
CA ASP A 529 33.52 -34.11 -7.54
C ASP A 529 33.78 -32.82 -6.76
N PRO A 530 34.22 -32.87 -5.49
CA PRO A 530 34.47 -31.67 -4.71
C PRO A 530 35.73 -30.91 -5.11
N ALA A 531 36.52 -31.37 -6.10
CA ALA A 531 37.41 -30.43 -6.81
C ALA A 531 36.63 -29.32 -7.54
N GLN A 532 35.31 -29.50 -7.73
CA GLN A 532 34.37 -28.49 -8.24
C GLN A 532 33.70 -27.69 -7.10
N VAL A 533 33.80 -28.14 -5.84
CA VAL A 533 33.27 -27.46 -4.65
C VAL A 533 34.27 -26.40 -4.18
N LYS A 534 33.85 -25.14 -4.25
CA LYS A 534 34.71 -23.98 -4.01
C LYS A 534 34.44 -23.41 -2.60
N PRO A 535 35.48 -23.01 -1.85
CA PRO A 535 35.29 -22.32 -0.57
C PRO A 535 34.43 -21.06 -0.73
N GLY A 536 33.49 -20.85 0.18
CA GLY A 536 32.58 -19.69 0.16
C GLY A 536 31.46 -19.76 -0.88
N HIS A 537 31.42 -20.78 -1.74
CA HIS A 537 30.26 -21.07 -2.58
C HIS A 537 29.15 -21.76 -1.76
N ARG A 538 27.90 -21.58 -2.19
CA ARG A 538 26.70 -22.20 -1.60
C ARG A 538 26.20 -23.30 -2.52
N TYR A 539 25.94 -24.47 -1.95
CA TYR A 539 25.45 -25.64 -2.68
C TYR A 539 24.09 -26.07 -2.14
N ALA A 540 23.18 -26.44 -3.04
CA ALA A 540 21.82 -26.85 -2.71
C ALA A 540 21.39 -28.09 -3.51
N VAL A 541 20.55 -28.92 -2.89
CA VAL A 541 19.83 -30.00 -3.57
C VAL A 541 18.47 -29.49 -4.04
N SER A 542 18.22 -29.50 -5.35
CA SER A 542 16.86 -29.34 -5.89
C SER A 542 16.27 -30.71 -6.21
N ALA A 543 15.07 -30.98 -5.71
CA ALA A 543 14.32 -32.20 -5.96
C ALA A 543 12.94 -31.85 -6.54
N ARG A 544 12.57 -32.51 -7.64
CA ARG A 544 11.28 -32.35 -8.31
C ARG A 544 10.66 -33.69 -8.69
N ILE A 545 9.33 -33.73 -8.69
CA ILE A 545 8.53 -34.86 -9.17
C ILE A 545 7.63 -34.36 -10.28
N GLU A 546 7.75 -34.94 -11.46
CA GLU A 546 7.01 -34.57 -12.68
C GLU A 546 6.22 -35.78 -13.22
N LEU A 547 5.08 -35.51 -13.87
CA LEU A 547 4.28 -36.50 -14.61
C LEU A 547 3.93 -35.90 -15.97
N ASP A 548 4.25 -36.59 -17.05
CA ASP A 548 4.02 -36.15 -18.44
C ASP A 548 4.53 -34.71 -18.72
N GLY A 549 5.69 -34.36 -18.13
CA GLY A 549 6.29 -33.02 -18.22
C GLY A 549 5.59 -31.92 -17.40
N LYS A 550 4.61 -32.28 -16.56
CA LYS A 550 3.96 -31.35 -15.61
C LYS A 550 4.52 -31.55 -14.21
N LEU A 551 4.88 -30.46 -13.57
CA LEU A 551 5.38 -30.45 -12.19
C LEU A 551 4.27 -30.80 -11.20
N LEU A 552 4.49 -31.83 -10.38
CA LEU A 552 3.60 -32.23 -9.28
C LEU A 552 4.13 -31.68 -7.94
N PHE A 553 5.43 -31.82 -7.70
CA PHE A 553 6.11 -31.35 -6.49
C PHE A 553 7.51 -30.81 -6.82
N ILE A 554 7.96 -29.81 -6.07
CA ILE A 554 9.32 -29.26 -6.11
C ILE A 554 9.68 -28.72 -4.72
N ASN A 555 10.96 -28.66 -4.38
CA ASN A 555 11.40 -27.96 -3.19
C ASN A 555 11.48 -26.45 -3.44
N THR A 556 10.62 -25.71 -2.73
CA THR A 556 10.64 -24.24 -2.66
C THR A 556 11.57 -23.72 -1.57
N GLU A 557 12.05 -24.60 -0.69
CA GLU A 557 13.03 -24.28 0.35
C GLU A 557 14.43 -24.67 -0.12
N HIS A 558 15.43 -23.88 0.27
CA HIS A 558 16.83 -24.12 -0.07
C HIS A 558 17.40 -25.21 0.84
N HIS A 559 17.35 -26.47 0.39
CA HIS A 559 18.05 -27.59 1.03
C HIS A 559 19.56 -27.46 0.76
N GLY A 560 20.18 -26.55 1.51
CA GLY A 560 21.62 -26.31 1.47
C GLY A 560 22.38 -27.48 2.08
N VAL A 561 23.53 -27.81 1.50
CA VAL A 561 24.36 -28.94 1.92
C VAL A 561 25.81 -28.51 2.07
N GLN A 562 26.43 -28.86 3.21
CA GLN A 562 27.80 -28.45 3.52
C GLN A 562 28.76 -29.53 3.02
N LEU A 563 29.17 -29.37 1.77
CA LEU A 563 29.99 -30.32 1.01
C LEU A 563 31.47 -30.35 1.45
N ASP A 564 31.73 -30.24 2.76
CA ASP A 564 33.06 -30.29 3.39
C ASP A 564 33.31 -31.58 4.19
N GLY A 565 32.29 -32.42 4.38
CA GLY A 565 32.39 -33.71 5.05
C GLY A 565 32.19 -33.69 6.57
N SER A 566 31.70 -32.58 7.13
CA SER A 566 31.39 -32.46 8.57
C SER A 566 29.93 -32.79 8.96
N ASP A 567 29.00 -32.83 8.00
CA ASP A 567 27.59 -33.17 8.23
C ASP A 567 27.39 -34.68 8.51
N ALA A 568 26.48 -35.00 9.44
CA ALA A 568 25.80 -36.31 9.43
C ALA A 568 24.88 -36.39 8.20
N GLN A 569 24.58 -37.59 7.69
CA GLN A 569 23.76 -37.77 6.47
C GLN A 569 22.49 -36.90 6.52
N PRO A 570 22.18 -36.15 5.45
CA PRO A 570 21.18 -35.09 5.50
C PRO A 570 19.79 -35.67 5.77
N ASP A 571 19.19 -35.26 6.89
CA ASP A 571 17.80 -35.57 7.21
C ASP A 571 16.89 -35.12 6.05
N ALA A 572 16.02 -36.04 5.64
CA ALA A 572 15.40 -36.10 4.32
C ALA A 572 14.80 -34.77 3.79
N ALA A 573 14.86 -34.59 2.46
CA ALA A 573 14.33 -33.45 1.74
C ALA A 573 12.80 -33.40 1.83
N MET A 574 12.32 -32.67 2.83
CA MET A 574 10.91 -32.52 3.17
C MET A 574 10.26 -31.35 2.41
N PHE A 575 9.27 -31.64 1.57
CA PHE A 575 8.42 -30.62 0.96
C PHE A 575 7.36 -30.10 1.96
N ARG A 576 7.68 -29.07 2.77
CA ARG A 576 6.70 -28.27 3.54
C ARG A 576 6.67 -26.80 3.06
N PRO A 577 5.59 -26.04 3.38
CA PRO A 577 5.69 -24.60 3.56
C PRO A 577 6.29 -24.24 4.93
N ALA A 578 7.18 -23.24 4.92
CA ALA A 578 8.04 -22.77 6.01
C ALA A 578 7.41 -22.54 7.39
N LEU A 579 8.22 -22.85 8.42
CA LEU A 579 8.30 -22.37 9.83
C LEU A 579 9.13 -23.44 10.60
N THR A 580 10.16 -23.21 11.43
CA THR A 580 10.74 -22.03 12.12
C THR A 580 12.18 -22.33 12.64
N PHE A 581 12.89 -21.31 13.17
CA PHE A 581 13.69 -21.36 14.42
C PHE A 581 15.20 -21.77 14.38
N THR A 582 16.09 -20.82 14.06
CA THR A 582 17.30 -20.48 14.88
C THR A 582 18.00 -19.23 14.31
N GLY A 583 18.51 -18.32 15.16
CA GLY A 583 19.22 -17.10 14.71
C GLY A 583 19.25 -15.88 15.65
N LEU A 584 18.88 -16.05 16.93
CA LEU A 584 18.42 -14.97 17.82
C LEU A 584 19.49 -13.99 18.37
N CYS A 585 20.72 -13.96 17.84
CA CYS A 585 21.84 -13.20 18.43
C CYS A 585 22.48 -12.12 17.52
N ALA A 586 22.23 -12.11 16.20
CA ALA A 586 22.82 -11.11 15.30
C ALA A 586 22.00 -9.81 15.17
N GLY A 587 20.69 -9.87 15.43
CA GLY A 587 19.76 -8.77 15.14
C GLY A 587 19.87 -7.51 16.00
N LEU A 588 20.67 -7.52 17.09
CA LEU A 588 20.78 -6.41 18.04
C LEU A 588 21.98 -5.47 17.79
N LEU A 589 22.82 -5.72 16.77
CA LEU A 589 24.01 -4.90 16.48
C LEU A 589 24.07 -4.32 15.06
N LEU A 590 23.12 -4.65 14.17
CA LEU A 590 23.06 -4.11 12.79
C LEU A 590 21.91 -3.11 12.56
N SER A 591 20.98 -2.96 13.51
CA SER A 591 19.90 -1.96 13.44
C SER A 591 20.39 -0.51 13.51
N ALA A 592 21.61 -0.28 13.98
CA ALA A 592 22.29 1.03 13.98
C ALA A 592 22.70 1.55 12.58
N SER A 593 22.59 0.73 11.52
CA SER A 593 23.00 1.07 10.16
C SER A 593 21.84 1.12 9.16
N ALA A 594 20.61 1.38 9.61
CA ALA A 594 19.47 1.71 8.77
C ALA A 594 19.53 3.17 8.25
N LEU A 595 20.66 3.55 7.63
CA LEU A 595 20.75 4.79 6.86
C LEU A 595 19.84 4.71 5.63
N ALA A 596 19.31 5.85 5.20
CA ALA A 596 18.30 5.90 4.14
C ALA A 596 18.86 5.41 2.80
N LEU A 597 18.37 4.25 2.33
CA LEU A 597 18.49 3.90 0.92
C LEU A 597 17.66 4.89 0.09
N SER A 598 18.35 5.67 -0.73
CA SER A 598 17.71 6.43 -1.79
C SER A 598 17.19 5.48 -2.88
N LEU A 599 16.36 5.98 -3.80
CA LEU A 599 15.99 5.22 -5.02
C LEU A 599 17.21 4.92 -5.95
N GLY A 600 18.42 5.37 -5.62
CA GLY A 600 19.64 5.09 -6.36
C GLY A 600 20.25 3.70 -6.13
N ASP A 601 19.98 3.05 -5.00
CA ASP A 601 20.70 1.85 -4.55
C ASP A 601 20.03 0.51 -4.93
N LEU A 602 18.96 0.56 -5.74
CA LEU A 602 18.56 -0.62 -6.52
C LEU A 602 19.63 -0.92 -7.57
N SER A 603 20.12 -2.17 -7.58
CA SER A 603 20.98 -2.67 -8.64
C SER A 603 20.41 -2.33 -10.02
N GLN A 604 21.23 -1.67 -10.84
CA GLN A 604 20.83 -1.12 -12.14
C GLN A 604 20.27 -2.18 -13.11
N LYS A 605 20.59 -3.47 -12.87
CA LYS A 605 20.08 -4.59 -13.67
C LYS A 605 18.67 -5.01 -13.29
N ASP A 606 18.36 -5.08 -12.00
CA ASP A 606 17.15 -5.77 -11.52
C ASP A 606 15.90 -4.90 -11.67
N ALA A 607 16.05 -3.60 -11.41
CA ALA A 607 15.05 -2.60 -11.78
C ALA A 607 14.80 -2.54 -13.30
N THR A 608 15.85 -2.73 -14.12
CA THR A 608 15.73 -2.83 -15.59
C THR A 608 15.03 -4.11 -16.03
N GLY A 609 15.31 -5.24 -15.38
CA GLY A 609 14.67 -6.54 -15.64
C GLY A 609 13.17 -6.49 -15.33
N GLY A 610 12.80 -6.12 -14.10
CA GLY A 610 11.40 -6.01 -13.69
C GLY A 610 10.58 -5.05 -14.56
N LEU A 611 11.16 -3.92 -14.97
CA LEU A 611 10.52 -3.00 -15.92
C LEU A 611 10.30 -3.63 -17.29
N LYS A 612 11.30 -4.36 -17.82
CA LYS A 612 11.20 -5.04 -19.12
C LYS A 612 10.13 -6.12 -19.11
N ASP A 613 10.01 -6.89 -18.03
CA ASP A 613 8.99 -7.93 -17.92
C ASP A 613 7.58 -7.33 -17.76
N ALA A 614 7.43 -6.30 -16.93
CA ALA A 614 6.16 -5.57 -16.78
C ALA A 614 5.67 -4.95 -18.10
N LEU A 615 6.56 -4.30 -18.85
CA LEU A 615 6.21 -3.71 -20.16
C LEU A 615 6.01 -4.77 -21.25
N THR A 616 6.72 -5.90 -21.19
CA THR A 616 6.51 -7.04 -22.10
C THR A 616 5.13 -7.67 -21.87
N GLN A 617 4.74 -7.91 -20.63
CA GLN A 617 3.41 -8.41 -20.28
C GLN A 617 2.32 -7.39 -20.65
N GLY A 618 2.53 -6.11 -20.32
CA GLY A 618 1.61 -5.02 -20.67
C GLY A 618 1.34 -4.92 -22.18
N ALA A 619 2.39 -4.99 -23.00
CA ALA A 619 2.26 -4.99 -24.46
C ALA A 619 1.50 -6.21 -24.99
N GLN A 620 1.75 -7.41 -24.43
CA GLN A 620 1.03 -8.62 -24.81
C GLN A 620 -0.46 -8.58 -24.41
N ILE A 621 -0.77 -8.07 -23.22
CA ILE A 621 -2.15 -7.91 -22.74
C ILE A 621 -2.90 -6.86 -23.58
N ALA A 622 -2.29 -5.71 -23.85
CA ALA A 622 -2.88 -4.66 -24.67
C ALA A 622 -3.17 -5.14 -26.11
N VAL A 623 -2.23 -5.84 -26.76
CA VAL A 623 -2.47 -6.45 -28.08
C VAL A 623 -3.59 -7.50 -28.01
N LYS A 624 -3.60 -8.36 -26.98
CA LYS A 624 -4.64 -9.39 -26.83
C LYS A 624 -6.04 -8.81 -26.63
N GLN A 625 -6.16 -7.66 -25.97
CA GLN A 625 -7.44 -6.96 -25.75
C GLN A 625 -7.90 -6.16 -26.98
N LEU A 626 -6.96 -5.49 -27.67
CA LEU A 626 -7.27 -4.61 -28.80
C LEU A 626 -7.35 -5.36 -30.15
N GLY A 627 -6.73 -6.54 -30.25
CA GLY A 627 -6.72 -7.38 -31.46
C GLY A 627 -7.88 -8.37 -31.57
N THR A 628 -8.79 -8.42 -30.59
CA THR A 628 -10.03 -9.20 -30.67
C THR A 628 -11.16 -8.39 -31.32
N PRO A 629 -12.12 -9.03 -32.02
CA PRO A 629 -13.31 -8.35 -32.52
C PRO A 629 -14.04 -7.61 -31.40
N GLY A 630 -14.33 -6.32 -31.60
CA GLY A 630 -14.89 -5.45 -30.56
C GLY A 630 -13.85 -4.72 -29.70
N GLY A 631 -12.56 -5.05 -29.81
CA GLY A 631 -11.49 -4.53 -28.97
C GLY A 631 -11.27 -3.02 -29.05
N PHE A 632 -11.56 -2.40 -30.20
CA PHE A 632 -11.64 -0.95 -30.35
C PHE A 632 -13.08 -0.46 -30.30
N SER A 633 -13.97 -1.12 -31.04
CA SER A 633 -15.34 -0.63 -31.27
C SER A 633 -16.23 -0.59 -30.01
N ASN A 634 -15.99 -1.46 -29.03
CA ASN A 634 -16.69 -1.49 -27.73
C ASN A 634 -15.96 -0.72 -26.61
N ASN A 635 -14.76 -0.18 -26.86
CA ASN A 635 -13.94 0.47 -25.84
C ASN A 635 -13.80 1.99 -26.12
N PRO A 636 -14.51 2.86 -25.37
CA PRO A 636 -14.59 4.28 -25.69
C PRO A 636 -13.25 5.02 -25.57
N ASP A 637 -12.31 4.52 -24.76
CA ASP A 637 -11.00 5.15 -24.54
C ASP A 637 -10.03 4.98 -25.72
N VAL A 638 -10.34 4.08 -26.67
CA VAL A 638 -9.50 3.74 -27.83
C VAL A 638 -10.25 3.72 -29.17
N ARG A 639 -11.59 3.77 -29.17
CA ARG A 639 -12.42 3.79 -30.37
C ARG A 639 -11.96 4.87 -31.35
N ILE A 640 -11.74 4.47 -32.60
CA ILE A 640 -11.28 5.35 -33.66
C ILE A 640 -12.49 6.10 -34.24
N GLU A 641 -12.57 7.42 -33.98
CA GLU A 641 -13.48 8.33 -34.69
C GLU A 641 -12.94 8.75 -36.07
N LEU A 642 -13.82 9.29 -36.92
CA LEU A 642 -13.46 9.86 -38.22
C LEU A 642 -12.63 11.15 -38.07
N PRO A 643 -11.42 11.24 -38.66
CA PRO A 643 -10.48 12.32 -38.38
C PRO A 643 -10.82 13.64 -39.10
N GLY A 644 -10.40 14.76 -38.50
CA GLY A 644 -10.35 16.07 -39.16
C GLY A 644 -11.71 16.56 -39.69
N ASN A 645 -11.75 16.93 -40.97
CA ASN A 645 -12.99 17.41 -41.60
C ASN A 645 -14.00 16.29 -41.87
N LEU A 646 -13.58 15.02 -41.99
CA LEU A 646 -14.50 13.88 -42.08
C LEU A 646 -15.33 13.74 -40.80
N GLY A 647 -14.72 13.93 -39.63
CA GLY A 647 -15.44 13.95 -38.34
C GLY A 647 -16.47 15.09 -38.21
N LYS A 648 -16.25 16.22 -38.89
CA LYS A 648 -17.21 17.33 -38.98
C LYS A 648 -18.35 17.00 -39.95
N ALA A 649 -18.03 16.50 -41.13
CA ALA A 649 -19.01 16.05 -42.13
C ALA A 649 -19.90 14.92 -41.56
N ALA A 650 -19.30 13.93 -40.88
CA ALA A 650 -19.98 12.89 -40.12
C ALA A 650 -21.01 13.45 -39.14
N LYS A 651 -20.62 14.43 -38.32
CA LYS A 651 -21.50 15.09 -37.32
C LYS A 651 -22.59 15.97 -37.96
N ALA A 652 -22.50 16.27 -39.27
CA ALA A 652 -23.60 16.83 -40.07
C ALA A 652 -24.47 15.73 -40.71
N MET A 653 -23.89 14.71 -41.35
CA MET A 653 -24.60 13.60 -41.98
C MET A 653 -25.49 12.84 -40.98
N LYS A 654 -24.99 12.56 -39.76
CA LYS A 654 -25.80 11.99 -38.66
C LYS A 654 -27.00 12.86 -38.25
N LYS A 655 -27.02 14.17 -38.55
CA LYS A 655 -28.16 15.07 -38.32
C LYS A 655 -29.14 15.15 -39.50
N PHE A 656 -28.71 14.82 -40.71
CA PHE A 656 -29.52 14.81 -41.93
C PHE A 656 -30.00 13.39 -42.31
N GLY A 657 -30.07 12.47 -41.34
CA GLY A 657 -30.61 11.12 -41.52
C GLY A 657 -29.61 10.06 -42.03
N MET A 658 -28.46 10.49 -42.57
CA MET A 658 -27.38 9.61 -43.05
C MET A 658 -26.50 9.12 -41.87
N GLY A 659 -27.14 8.49 -40.89
CA GLY A 659 -26.46 7.99 -39.70
C GLY A 659 -25.77 6.64 -39.91
N ALA A 660 -26.47 5.71 -40.55
CA ALA A 660 -26.05 4.32 -40.71
C ALA A 660 -24.78 4.19 -41.55
N GLU A 661 -24.64 5.01 -42.60
CA GLU A 661 -23.48 5.05 -43.48
C GLU A 661 -22.22 5.49 -42.72
N VAL A 662 -22.37 6.44 -41.80
CA VAL A 662 -21.27 6.97 -40.99
C VAL A 662 -20.90 5.99 -39.87
N ASP A 663 -21.87 5.35 -39.23
CA ASP A 663 -21.63 4.30 -38.23
C ASP A 663 -20.99 3.06 -38.87
N GLN A 664 -21.38 2.69 -40.10
CA GLN A 664 -20.71 1.65 -40.90
C GLN A 664 -19.25 2.02 -41.22
N LEU A 665 -18.97 3.30 -41.49
CA LEU A 665 -17.63 3.82 -41.74
C LEU A 665 -16.73 3.71 -40.50
N GLU A 666 -17.23 4.18 -39.35
CA GLU A 666 -16.56 4.06 -38.05
C GLU A 666 -16.32 2.59 -37.67
N ALA A 667 -17.36 1.74 -37.75
CA ALA A 667 -17.23 0.32 -37.45
C ALA A 667 -16.16 -0.37 -38.31
N SER A 668 -16.06 0.00 -39.58
CA SER A 668 -15.07 -0.57 -40.50
C SER A 668 -13.64 -0.09 -40.20
N MET A 669 -13.45 1.18 -39.81
CA MET A 669 -12.14 1.68 -39.36
C MET A 669 -11.68 1.00 -38.06
N ASN A 670 -12.60 0.78 -37.11
CA ASN A 670 -12.28 0.08 -35.87
C ASN A 670 -11.93 -1.39 -36.13
N LYS A 671 -12.70 -2.08 -36.97
CA LYS A 671 -12.39 -3.45 -37.41
C LYS A 671 -11.05 -3.57 -38.15
N ALA A 672 -10.66 -2.54 -38.91
CA ALA A 672 -9.35 -2.47 -39.57
C ALA A 672 -8.19 -2.38 -38.56
N ALA A 673 -8.36 -1.64 -37.48
CA ALA A 673 -7.38 -1.54 -36.40
C ALA A 673 -7.32 -2.82 -35.54
N GLU A 674 -8.48 -3.42 -35.22
CA GLU A 674 -8.58 -4.74 -34.56
C GLU A 674 -7.79 -5.80 -35.36
N ALA A 675 -7.92 -5.82 -36.69
CA ALA A 675 -7.16 -6.73 -37.56
C ALA A 675 -5.65 -6.39 -37.69
N ALA A 676 -5.25 -5.13 -37.49
CA ALA A 676 -3.85 -4.71 -37.59
C ALA A 676 -3.05 -4.94 -36.29
N VAL A 677 -3.69 -4.81 -35.13
CA VAL A 677 -3.06 -4.83 -33.81
C VAL A 677 -2.15 -6.04 -33.53
N PRO A 678 -2.49 -7.29 -33.91
CA PRO A 678 -1.60 -8.44 -33.73
C PRO A 678 -0.20 -8.25 -34.32
N GLN A 679 -0.04 -7.44 -35.38
CA GLN A 679 1.27 -7.18 -35.98
C GLN A 679 2.16 -6.22 -35.16
N ALA A 680 1.60 -5.48 -34.20
CA ALA A 680 2.39 -4.64 -33.30
C ALA A 680 3.07 -5.44 -32.16
N GLN A 681 2.60 -6.65 -31.84
CA GLN A 681 3.10 -7.40 -30.68
C GLN A 681 4.61 -7.64 -30.74
N ALA A 682 5.10 -8.12 -31.87
CA ALA A 682 6.52 -8.39 -32.08
C ALA A 682 7.36 -7.10 -31.98
N LEU A 683 6.86 -5.99 -32.54
CA LEU A 683 7.55 -4.70 -32.56
C LEU A 683 7.63 -4.06 -31.17
N LEU A 684 6.55 -4.11 -30.39
CA LEU A 684 6.51 -3.61 -29.02
C LEU A 684 7.40 -4.45 -28.08
N VAL A 685 7.33 -5.78 -28.17
CA VAL A 685 8.17 -6.68 -27.35
C VAL A 685 9.65 -6.58 -27.74
N ASP A 686 9.99 -6.42 -29.02
CA ASP A 686 11.37 -6.21 -29.48
C ASP A 686 11.91 -4.84 -29.01
N ALA A 687 11.11 -3.78 -29.06
CA ALA A 687 11.47 -2.47 -28.50
C ALA A 687 11.75 -2.55 -26.98
N VAL A 688 10.88 -3.21 -26.21
CA VAL A 688 11.10 -3.41 -24.76
C VAL A 688 12.36 -4.24 -24.48
N LYS A 689 12.61 -5.31 -25.24
CA LYS A 689 13.83 -6.12 -25.10
C LYS A 689 15.10 -5.31 -25.36
N LYS A 690 15.08 -4.43 -26.37
CA LYS A 690 16.20 -3.57 -26.80
C LYS A 690 16.41 -2.32 -25.93
N MET A 691 15.53 -2.03 -24.99
CA MET A 691 15.65 -0.92 -24.03
C MET A 691 16.98 -0.96 -23.26
N SER A 692 17.69 0.18 -23.20
CA SER A 692 18.91 0.32 -22.42
C SER A 692 18.62 0.61 -20.94
N VAL A 693 19.64 0.49 -20.08
CA VAL A 693 19.55 0.89 -18.67
C VAL A 693 19.23 2.39 -18.52
N ALA A 694 19.72 3.23 -19.46
CA ALA A 694 19.43 4.66 -19.48
C ALA A 694 17.95 4.95 -19.84
N ASP A 695 17.39 4.22 -20.81
CA ASP A 695 15.96 4.30 -21.14
C ASP A 695 15.09 3.82 -19.97
N ALA A 696 15.46 2.69 -19.34
CA ALA A 696 14.76 2.15 -18.19
C ALA A 696 14.76 3.13 -17.00
N LYS A 697 15.91 3.74 -16.70
CA LYS A 697 16.02 4.80 -15.70
C LYS A 697 15.15 6.01 -16.07
N GLY A 698 15.15 6.44 -17.33
CA GLY A 698 14.32 7.55 -17.82
C GLY A 698 12.81 7.28 -17.73
N ILE A 699 12.38 6.02 -17.80
CA ILE A 699 10.99 5.62 -17.55
C ILE A 699 10.68 5.61 -16.04
N LEU A 700 11.58 5.07 -15.21
CA LEU A 700 11.38 4.96 -13.75
C LEU A 700 11.46 6.30 -13.01
N SER A 701 12.23 7.27 -13.52
CA SER A 701 12.32 8.63 -12.95
C SER A 701 11.53 9.67 -13.77
N GLY A 702 10.68 9.24 -14.69
CA GLY A 702 9.92 10.11 -15.59
C GLY A 702 8.47 10.34 -15.16
N GLY A 703 7.74 11.14 -15.96
CA GLY A 703 6.30 11.34 -15.79
C GLY A 703 5.45 10.11 -16.16
N ASN A 704 4.16 10.18 -15.85
CA ASN A 704 3.18 9.08 -16.00
C ASN A 704 3.07 8.47 -17.42
N ASP A 705 3.55 9.15 -18.45
CA ASP A 705 3.52 8.71 -19.85
C ASP A 705 4.90 8.29 -20.41
N SER A 706 5.95 8.25 -19.60
CA SER A 706 7.34 8.04 -20.07
C SER A 706 7.54 6.71 -20.81
N ALA A 707 6.89 5.64 -20.37
CA ALA A 707 6.88 4.35 -21.09
C ALA A 707 6.20 4.48 -22.46
N THR A 708 5.11 5.24 -22.55
CA THR A 708 4.39 5.54 -23.80
C THR A 708 5.25 6.40 -24.73
N GLN A 709 5.96 7.41 -24.21
CA GLN A 709 6.91 8.21 -24.99
C GLN A 709 8.05 7.35 -25.55
N TYR A 710 8.62 6.44 -24.74
CA TYR A 710 9.66 5.51 -25.17
C TYR A 710 9.19 4.58 -26.29
N LEU A 711 8.03 3.92 -26.11
CA LEU A 711 7.47 3.01 -27.11
C LEU A 711 7.08 3.75 -28.41
N ASN A 712 6.52 4.96 -28.29
CA ASN A 712 6.23 5.83 -29.43
C ASN A 712 7.52 6.22 -30.18
N LYS A 713 8.60 6.58 -29.47
CA LYS A 713 9.89 6.92 -30.09
C LYS A 713 10.54 5.73 -30.82
N THR A 714 10.41 4.51 -30.28
CA THR A 714 11.15 3.34 -30.77
C THR A 714 10.39 2.47 -31.77
N SER A 715 9.06 2.40 -31.69
CA SER A 715 8.24 1.46 -32.48
C SER A 715 7.28 2.11 -33.49
N ARG A 716 6.94 3.40 -33.34
CA ARG A 716 5.87 4.08 -34.12
C ARG A 716 5.98 3.90 -35.63
N GLU A 717 7.12 4.21 -36.24
CA GLU A 717 7.23 4.14 -37.71
C GLU A 717 7.28 2.69 -38.23
N GLN A 718 7.73 1.74 -37.43
CA GLN A 718 7.69 0.31 -37.75
C GLN A 718 6.25 -0.22 -37.70
N ILE A 719 5.50 0.15 -36.65
CA ILE A 719 4.08 -0.15 -36.50
C ILE A 719 3.28 0.49 -37.64
N ARG A 720 3.55 1.77 -37.94
CA ARG A 720 2.94 2.51 -39.05
C ARG A 720 3.17 1.82 -40.40
N ALA A 721 4.40 1.37 -40.69
CA ALA A 721 4.72 0.66 -41.92
C ALA A 721 3.98 -0.68 -42.05
N LYS A 722 3.73 -1.38 -40.93
CA LYS A 722 2.91 -2.62 -40.91
C LYS A 722 1.40 -2.36 -40.98
N PHE A 723 0.91 -1.33 -40.30
CA PHE A 723 -0.52 -1.03 -40.19
C PHE A 723 -1.07 -0.37 -41.46
N LEU A 724 -0.29 0.52 -42.10
CA LEU A 724 -0.72 1.28 -43.27
C LEU A 724 -1.33 0.42 -44.40
N PRO A 725 -0.73 -0.69 -44.86
CA PRO A 725 -1.35 -1.53 -45.89
C PRO A 725 -2.64 -2.22 -45.42
N ILE A 726 -2.74 -2.63 -44.15
CA ILE A 726 -3.91 -3.31 -43.58
C ILE A 726 -5.09 -2.34 -43.48
N VAL A 727 -4.83 -1.16 -42.88
CA VAL A 727 -5.80 -0.08 -42.73
C VAL A 727 -6.23 0.42 -44.10
N LYS A 728 -5.30 0.58 -45.06
CA LYS A 728 -5.63 0.94 -46.44
C LYS A 728 -6.52 -0.12 -47.11
N GLN A 729 -6.15 -1.41 -47.05
CA GLN A 729 -6.94 -2.48 -47.66
C GLN A 729 -8.38 -2.52 -47.13
N ALA A 730 -8.56 -2.37 -45.81
CA ALA A 730 -9.89 -2.31 -45.20
C ALA A 730 -10.65 -1.01 -45.56
N THR A 731 -9.95 0.13 -45.64
CA THR A 731 -10.50 1.42 -46.08
C THR A 731 -10.99 1.38 -47.53
N ASP A 732 -10.20 0.75 -48.42
CA ASP A 732 -10.51 0.59 -49.85
C ASP A 732 -11.71 -0.36 -50.05
N GLN A 733 -11.80 -1.44 -49.27
CA GLN A 733 -12.94 -2.39 -49.29
C GLN A 733 -14.30 -1.76 -48.91
N VAL A 734 -14.29 -0.69 -48.12
CA VAL A 734 -15.50 0.02 -47.67
C VAL A 734 -15.94 1.09 -48.70
N GLY A 735 -15.19 1.26 -49.79
CA GLY A 735 -15.45 2.29 -50.79
C GLY A 735 -15.06 3.71 -50.33
N LEU A 736 -14.37 3.83 -49.20
CA LEU A 736 -14.04 5.12 -48.57
C LEU A 736 -13.16 5.98 -49.49
N ALA A 737 -12.27 5.36 -50.29
CA ALA A 737 -11.50 6.06 -51.32
C ALA A 737 -12.36 6.69 -52.44
N LYS A 738 -13.54 6.14 -52.76
CA LYS A 738 -14.50 6.74 -53.71
C LYS A 738 -15.26 7.90 -53.10
N GLN A 739 -15.64 7.81 -51.82
CA GLN A 739 -16.32 8.89 -51.11
C GLN A 739 -15.38 10.04 -50.73
N TYR A 740 -14.12 9.75 -50.36
CA TYR A 740 -13.12 10.77 -50.08
C TYR A 740 -12.89 11.66 -51.31
N ASN A 741 -12.73 11.06 -52.49
CA ASN A 741 -12.60 11.75 -53.77
C ASN A 741 -13.93 12.35 -54.31
N SER A 742 -15.02 12.31 -53.54
CA SER A 742 -16.26 13.07 -53.82
C SER A 742 -16.57 14.12 -52.76
N PHE A 743 -15.70 14.30 -51.76
CA PHE A 743 -15.81 15.31 -50.70
C PHE A 743 -14.53 16.14 -50.51
N ALA A 744 -13.53 15.94 -51.37
CA ALA A 744 -12.28 16.69 -51.48
C ALA A 744 -12.11 17.19 -52.92
#